data_AF-A0A6I1MKV1-F1
#
_entry.id   AF-A0A6I1MKV1-F1
#
_cell.length_a   1.000
_cell.length_b   1.000
_cell.length_c   1.000
_cell.angle_alpha   90.00
_cell.angle_beta   90.00
_cell.angle_gamma   90.00
#
_symmetry.space_group_name_H-M   'P 1'
#
loop_
_entity.id
_entity.type
_entity.pdbx_description
1 polymer ?
#
loop_
_entity_poly.entity_id
_entity_poly.type
_entity_poly.pdbx_seq_one_letter_code
_entity_poly.pdbx_strand_id
1 'polypeptide(L)'
;MGRKKFIKKLQLSLAAILAINTSAVISVKATENIANDLIGNKANENLNIMPMPKDMTVNEGIVELNDSVNIIGANEADIDAVNLLKEILNNLGITVNETVVEGATTIYIGEKNDNISEMDNILTNMNVSSEDITKAEGYILATEDNESGDNIVIRGNDEVGTFYGVQSLKQIIDNKNNVKTVKEVVVKDEPSIRLRSIVEGFYGTPWTQEERLDQLKMYGENKINAYIYAPKSDPYHREKWREPYPASELDRMQELIHTADENKVDFVFAISPGLDIRFDGEEGEVDFQALMNKAETLYDMGVRRFSILWDDIANNEGAKQAEVLNRFNREFVKKKEGVKPLITVPKEYWTSYMYEQDGQTIKEYTQSFANTLEEDIDVMWTGHDVIPPKGVSLEDAQKVRNIYGKKMMLWWNYPVNDYREDKLALGPMYALDQDLDDEISGFIINPMRFAEASKVSIITGADYSWNTKEYDYNRSWDKALEIIGKEVKDALKVFSDHSTRLDTGRPDSPELNALIEGMWTKWDNDEDVSLELQELINHFSKMKEASATLKTSLKNKKLLSQIENHLLKFEMYADTGLTTVEMLKDIKSDNMVGFWNNKYRGTKALLDLDSKKETISNLVVDPFIRKSHQVGNTYFDNKTTVLKDKEYSYTSIGNLEHNEYEQWYMPKSTHDPSKMFDELLDNGFWSKNAVNEGEYVGFDLGKVEKLKNVYFLMGKTGYDTDIILDGVLEYSLDGENWLTLQDTIENRETLVECDVEARYVRYRITKNSENKLFVRDFKVNVNKSSEKALGKVKNGTIEKGVEGDEEFISLNNIGTVNFKKDETIGIALNDIKNVVAMQANGTLNNEDFVIESSLDNRNWNFHKVSDGASFRSMKPVIGKFFRIKALKDTEVNLESLKIYTEGRPEITMTTNRPINPDRPHRQAVFGDDYDSGTQFVTVPFIEVGDYVQIDLGKVMNVRDVRLLQGHDEDFINNGILEYSVDGENWTQIDTEFGPNDIVVKDLDIEARYLKATSTKFRDRWIKVREFTVNNLTEEYLVTTSKKGTYVDRAENVRDNNLNTAYIPENNIETGDELTYRILDNKLSSKVTVVQGTENISTAKVTAQNSKGQWIELGNLSEGYNEFNLESPMHIVAVKLTFENPSGKPEIFEVKPTFVGIVEDPEIPEIVEKPGKPEKLSIKEATNDSIKLSWNAPKTGETVDKYVIYKDGVKIDEVSSEITEYTATDLKANTLYGFKIVAIGKDGQTSRPIGKNGRTTK
;
A
#
# COMPACT_ATOMS: atom_id res chain seq x y z
N MET A 1 -51.24 -24.07 -36.32
CA MET A 1 -51.46 -22.62 -36.47
C MET A 1 -50.50 -21.92 -35.53
N GLY A 2 -49.70 -20.94 -35.99
CA GLY A 2 -48.84 -20.13 -35.11
C GLY A 2 -47.42 -19.81 -35.59
N ARG A 3 -46.90 -20.50 -36.63
CA ARG A 3 -45.50 -20.31 -37.11
C ARG A 3 -45.36 -19.57 -38.45
N LYS A 4 -46.39 -18.83 -38.90
CA LYS A 4 -46.42 -18.22 -40.25
C LYS A 4 -46.80 -16.73 -40.33
N LYS A 5 -46.83 -15.98 -39.23
CA LYS A 5 -47.14 -14.53 -39.27
C LYS A 5 -46.07 -13.57 -38.73
N PHE A 6 -44.96 -14.05 -38.17
CA PHE A 6 -43.88 -13.17 -37.69
C PHE A 6 -42.65 -13.08 -38.60
N ILE A 7 -42.49 -14.00 -39.56
CA ILE A 7 -41.35 -14.03 -40.50
C ILE A 7 -41.60 -13.20 -41.78
N LYS A 8 -42.81 -12.66 -41.98
CA LYS A 8 -43.16 -11.93 -43.22
C LYS A 8 -43.02 -10.40 -43.16
N LYS A 9 -42.47 -9.85 -42.07
CA LYS A 9 -42.08 -8.43 -41.97
C LYS A 9 -40.58 -8.19 -41.80
N LEU A 10 -39.76 -9.24 -41.87
CA LEU A 10 -38.30 -9.17 -41.71
C LEU A 10 -37.49 -9.34 -43.01
N GLN A 11 -38.12 -9.30 -44.19
CA GLN A 11 -37.44 -9.56 -45.48
C GLN A 11 -37.80 -8.56 -46.60
N LEU A 12 -38.07 -7.31 -46.24
CA LEU A 12 -38.19 -6.22 -47.21
C LEU A 12 -37.52 -4.98 -46.61
N SER A 13 -36.18 -5.01 -46.57
CA SER A 13 -35.25 -3.86 -46.62
C SER A 13 -33.80 -4.32 -46.45
N LEU A 14 -33.42 -5.45 -47.04
CA LEU A 14 -32.01 -5.86 -47.19
C LEU A 14 -31.66 -5.79 -48.68
N ALA A 15 -31.58 -4.56 -49.22
CA ALA A 15 -30.93 -4.23 -50.49
C ALA A 15 -30.95 -2.71 -50.72
N ALA A 16 -30.23 -1.96 -49.89
CA ALA A 16 -29.63 -0.68 -50.27
C ALA A 16 -28.44 -0.42 -49.32
N ILE A 17 -27.27 -0.87 -49.77
CA ILE A 17 -25.97 -0.54 -49.20
C ILE A 17 -25.72 0.97 -49.40
N LEU A 18 -24.93 1.55 -48.49
CA LEU A 18 -24.41 2.93 -48.43
C LEU A 18 -25.26 3.95 -47.66
N ALA A 19 -25.12 3.95 -46.34
CA ALA A 19 -25.32 5.14 -45.51
C ALA A 19 -24.60 4.99 -44.16
N ILE A 20 -23.51 5.77 -44.01
CA ILE A 20 -23.12 6.61 -42.86
C ILE A 20 -23.52 6.13 -41.45
N ASN A 21 -22.47 5.98 -40.62
CA ASN A 21 -22.44 5.90 -39.15
C ASN A 21 -23.68 6.44 -38.44
N THR A 22 -24.35 5.59 -37.64
CA THR A 22 -25.24 6.04 -36.57
C THR A 22 -25.05 5.18 -35.31
N SER A 23 -24.45 5.83 -34.33
CA SER A 23 -24.51 5.57 -32.90
C SER A 23 -25.88 5.93 -32.32
N ALA A 24 -26.17 5.35 -31.14
CA ALA A 24 -27.22 5.61 -30.13
C ALA A 24 -28.19 4.41 -29.98
N VAL A 25 -28.51 3.95 -28.76
CA VAL A 25 -29.08 4.73 -27.66
C VAL A 25 -28.78 4.09 -26.30
N ILE A 26 -27.89 4.70 -25.49
CA ILE A 26 -28.08 5.01 -24.05
C ILE A 26 -27.21 6.24 -23.74
N SER A 27 -27.72 7.43 -24.06
CA SER A 27 -27.26 8.76 -23.60
C SER A 27 -28.09 9.80 -24.33
N VAL A 28 -29.26 10.15 -23.78
CA VAL A 28 -30.16 11.18 -24.35
C VAL A 28 -30.46 12.26 -23.30
N LYS A 29 -29.50 12.53 -22.41
CA LYS A 29 -29.52 13.73 -21.56
C LYS A 29 -28.20 14.52 -21.56
N ALA A 30 -27.09 13.88 -21.92
CA ALA A 30 -25.80 14.57 -22.06
C ALA A 30 -25.62 15.25 -23.42
N THR A 31 -26.27 14.74 -24.48
CA THR A 31 -26.04 15.21 -25.86
C THR A 31 -26.94 16.36 -26.29
N GLU A 32 -28.08 16.63 -25.63
CA GLU A 32 -28.86 17.86 -25.89
C GLU A 32 -28.14 19.11 -25.37
N ASN A 33 -27.38 19.00 -24.28
CA ASN A 33 -26.55 20.11 -23.78
C ASN A 33 -25.35 20.35 -24.71
N ILE A 34 -24.68 19.29 -25.18
CA ILE A 34 -23.57 19.42 -26.12
C ILE A 34 -24.03 19.87 -27.53
N ALA A 35 -25.22 19.45 -27.98
CA ALA A 35 -25.80 19.90 -29.25
C ALA A 35 -26.32 21.35 -29.16
N ASN A 36 -26.82 21.79 -28.00
CA ASN A 36 -27.14 23.20 -27.77
C ASN A 36 -25.86 24.06 -27.64
N ASP A 37 -24.76 23.52 -27.09
CA ASP A 37 -23.44 24.17 -27.07
C ASP A 37 -22.81 24.26 -28.48
N LEU A 38 -23.07 23.29 -29.35
CA LEU A 38 -22.55 23.26 -30.73
C LEU A 38 -23.42 24.02 -31.74
N ILE A 39 -24.72 24.19 -31.49
CA ILE A 39 -25.64 24.96 -32.35
C ILE A 39 -25.77 26.43 -31.87
N GLY A 40 -25.42 26.71 -30.61
CA GLY A 40 -25.26 28.08 -30.08
C GLY A 40 -24.00 28.80 -30.56
N ASN A 41 -22.99 28.07 -31.07
CA ASN A 41 -21.76 28.63 -31.61
C ASN A 41 -21.91 29.12 -33.06
N LYS A 42 -22.72 30.17 -33.24
CA LYS A 42 -22.28 31.26 -34.12
C LYS A 42 -21.32 32.09 -33.29
N ALA A 43 -20.07 32.17 -33.74
CA ALA A 43 -18.99 32.93 -33.12
C ALA A 43 -19.42 34.39 -32.85
N ASN A 44 -19.93 34.65 -31.65
CA ASN A 44 -19.68 35.91 -30.96
C ASN A 44 -18.39 35.67 -30.18
N GLU A 45 -17.29 36.27 -30.62
CA GLU A 45 -16.07 36.35 -29.83
C GLU A 45 -16.36 37.13 -28.54
N ASN A 46 -16.82 36.43 -27.49
CA ASN A 46 -17.02 37.01 -26.17
C ASN A 46 -15.67 37.41 -25.59
N LEU A 47 -15.48 38.71 -25.34
CA LEU A 47 -14.40 39.21 -24.49
C LEU A 47 -14.47 38.48 -23.14
N ASN A 48 -13.33 37.99 -22.67
CA ASN A 48 -13.26 37.15 -21.48
C ASN A 48 -12.27 37.78 -20.49
N ILE A 49 -12.78 38.76 -19.72
CA ILE A 49 -12.06 39.54 -18.71
C ILE A 49 -11.96 38.72 -17.40
N MET A 50 -10.83 38.84 -16.70
CA MET A 50 -10.52 38.17 -15.44
C MET A 50 -10.10 39.20 -14.37
N PRO A 51 -10.79 39.32 -13.22
CA PRO A 51 -12.09 38.73 -12.89
C PRO A 51 -13.25 39.08 -13.85
N MET A 52 -14.28 38.23 -13.88
CA MET A 52 -15.49 38.45 -14.68
C MET A 52 -16.28 39.68 -14.17
N PRO A 53 -16.53 40.69 -15.02
CA PRO A 53 -17.28 41.88 -14.64
C PRO A 53 -18.72 41.56 -14.23
N LYS A 54 -19.33 42.44 -13.42
CA LYS A 54 -20.75 42.35 -13.04
C LYS A 54 -21.70 42.54 -14.22
N ASP A 55 -21.42 43.54 -15.06
CA ASP A 55 -22.18 43.82 -16.27
C ASP A 55 -21.23 44.22 -17.41
N MET A 56 -21.37 43.57 -18.55
CA MET A 56 -20.59 43.84 -19.75
C MET A 56 -21.46 43.65 -20.99
N THR A 57 -21.59 44.73 -21.76
CA THR A 57 -22.23 44.71 -23.08
C THR A 57 -21.16 44.94 -24.15
N VAL A 58 -21.15 44.09 -25.18
CA VAL A 58 -20.22 44.18 -26.33
C VAL A 58 -21.02 44.53 -27.58
N ASN A 59 -20.62 45.62 -28.25
CA ASN A 59 -21.22 46.12 -29.48
C ASN A 59 -20.37 45.71 -30.71
N GLU A 60 -20.86 46.00 -31.92
CA GLU A 60 -20.17 45.64 -33.17
C GLU A 60 -19.02 46.59 -33.55
N GLY A 61 -18.95 47.79 -32.98
CA GLY A 61 -17.90 48.79 -33.28
C GLY A 61 -16.50 48.38 -32.83
N ILE A 62 -15.48 49.00 -33.43
CA ILE A 62 -14.07 48.75 -33.11
C ILE A 62 -13.36 50.09 -32.93
N VAL A 63 -12.78 50.28 -31.74
CA VAL A 63 -11.91 51.41 -31.44
C VAL A 63 -10.49 51.06 -31.87
N GLU A 64 -9.91 51.86 -32.76
CA GLU A 64 -8.51 51.73 -33.18
C GLU A 64 -7.61 52.63 -32.32
N LEU A 65 -6.62 52.03 -31.67
CA LEU A 65 -5.56 52.76 -30.96
C LEU A 65 -4.43 53.09 -31.96
N ASN A 66 -4.56 54.26 -32.58
CA ASN A 66 -3.57 54.82 -33.51
C ASN A 66 -2.19 55.04 -32.86
N ASP A 67 -1.18 55.43 -33.65
CA ASP A 67 0.20 55.66 -33.15
C ASP A 67 0.31 56.73 -32.04
N SER A 68 -0.74 57.54 -31.86
CA SER A 68 -0.85 58.50 -30.77
C SER A 68 -2.28 58.61 -30.21
N VAL A 69 -2.41 58.90 -28.92
CA VAL A 69 -3.70 59.11 -28.23
C VAL A 69 -3.70 60.41 -27.43
N ASN A 70 -4.89 60.97 -27.22
CA ASN A 70 -5.11 62.05 -26.26
C ASN A 70 -5.51 61.46 -24.91
N ILE A 71 -5.03 62.02 -23.79
CA ILE A 71 -5.54 61.68 -22.45
C ILE A 71 -6.11 62.94 -21.79
N ILE A 72 -7.36 62.89 -21.37
CA ILE A 72 -8.08 63.97 -20.69
C ILE A 72 -8.42 63.51 -19.27
N GLY A 73 -8.19 64.39 -18.29
CA GLY A 73 -8.41 64.09 -16.86
C GLY A 73 -7.18 63.58 -16.08
N ALA A 74 -6.06 63.32 -16.76
CA ALA A 74 -4.84 62.77 -16.16
C ALA A 74 -4.21 63.57 -15.00
N ASN A 75 -4.55 64.85 -14.83
CA ASN A 75 -4.06 65.68 -13.72
C ASN A 75 -5.01 65.68 -12.51
N GLU A 76 -6.24 65.19 -12.68
CA GLU A 76 -7.26 65.08 -11.62
C GLU A 76 -7.33 63.63 -11.11
N ALA A 77 -7.25 62.66 -12.03
CA ALA A 77 -7.34 61.23 -11.75
C ALA A 77 -6.22 60.67 -10.85
N ASP A 78 -6.45 59.48 -10.29
CA ASP A 78 -5.45 58.70 -9.55
C ASP A 78 -4.12 58.55 -10.31
N ILE A 79 -3.03 58.91 -9.62
CA ILE A 79 -1.69 58.96 -10.23
C ILE A 79 -1.19 57.57 -10.66
N ASP A 80 -1.50 56.53 -9.90
CA ASP A 80 -1.04 55.17 -10.19
C ASP A 80 -1.82 54.59 -11.38
N ALA A 81 -3.13 54.84 -11.47
CA ALA A 81 -3.96 54.49 -12.62
C ALA A 81 -3.47 55.18 -13.91
N VAL A 82 -3.14 56.47 -13.83
CA VAL A 82 -2.58 57.23 -14.97
C VAL A 82 -1.20 56.70 -15.36
N ASN A 83 -0.33 56.37 -14.40
CA ASN A 83 0.98 55.80 -14.66
C ASN A 83 0.87 54.43 -15.33
N LEU A 84 -0.01 53.55 -14.83
CA LEU A 84 -0.30 52.26 -15.43
C LEU A 84 -0.84 52.41 -16.86
N LEU A 85 -1.77 53.33 -17.10
CA LEU A 85 -2.29 53.60 -18.44
C LEU A 85 -1.18 54.02 -19.39
N LYS A 86 -0.31 54.96 -18.98
CA LYS A 86 0.84 55.40 -19.77
C LYS A 86 1.82 54.26 -20.02
N GLU A 87 2.07 53.40 -19.04
CA GLU A 87 2.92 52.22 -19.19
C GLU A 87 2.36 51.26 -20.24
N ILE A 88 1.06 50.94 -20.18
CA ILE A 88 0.38 50.08 -21.17
C ILE A 88 0.52 50.66 -22.57
N LEU A 89 0.22 51.95 -22.75
CA LEU A 89 0.34 52.63 -24.05
C LEU A 89 1.78 52.62 -24.58
N ASN A 90 2.77 52.91 -23.71
CA ASN A 90 4.17 52.87 -24.08
C ASN A 90 4.63 51.46 -24.49
N ASN A 91 4.20 50.42 -23.77
CA ASN A 91 4.50 49.02 -24.10
C ASN A 91 3.88 48.58 -25.43
N LEU A 92 2.79 49.23 -25.85
CA LEU A 92 2.15 49.06 -27.16
C LEU A 92 2.78 49.93 -28.27
N GLY A 93 3.72 50.81 -27.92
CA GLY A 93 4.36 51.74 -28.84
C GLY A 93 3.49 52.94 -29.22
N ILE A 94 2.50 53.28 -28.39
CA ILE A 94 1.55 54.40 -28.60
C ILE A 94 2.07 55.63 -27.86
N THR A 95 2.11 56.78 -28.54
CA THR A 95 2.57 58.05 -27.95
C THR A 95 1.40 58.82 -27.33
N VAL A 96 1.59 59.33 -26.10
CA VAL A 96 0.60 60.25 -25.49
C VAL A 96 0.86 61.67 -25.99
N ASN A 97 -0.15 62.31 -26.57
CA ASN A 97 -0.03 63.67 -27.11
C ASN A 97 0.08 64.72 -26.01
N GLU A 98 1.03 65.65 -26.15
CA GLU A 98 1.18 66.80 -25.21
C GLU A 98 0.04 67.82 -25.34
N THR A 99 -0.56 67.92 -26.53
CA THR A 99 -1.71 68.77 -26.84
C THR A 99 -2.72 67.97 -27.65
N VAL A 100 -4.02 68.22 -27.46
CA VAL A 100 -5.10 67.49 -28.17
C VAL A 100 -4.87 67.51 -29.69
N VAL A 101 -4.78 66.32 -30.28
CA VAL A 101 -4.70 66.11 -31.73
C VAL A 101 -6.08 65.69 -32.24
N GLU A 102 -6.62 66.44 -33.20
CA GLU A 102 -7.91 66.17 -33.83
C GLU A 102 -7.88 64.82 -34.60
N GLY A 103 -8.92 64.00 -34.42
CA GLY A 103 -9.04 62.67 -35.04
C GLY A 103 -8.22 61.55 -34.38
N ALA A 104 -7.41 61.84 -33.36
CA ALA A 104 -6.77 60.81 -32.53
C ALA A 104 -7.75 60.29 -31.47
N THR A 105 -7.64 59.00 -31.13
CA THR A 105 -8.41 58.36 -30.06
C THR A 105 -8.20 59.11 -28.74
N THR A 106 -9.28 59.39 -28.03
CA THR A 106 -9.25 60.16 -26.78
C THR A 106 -9.65 59.28 -25.60
N ILE A 107 -8.77 59.19 -24.60
CA ILE A 107 -8.99 58.45 -23.35
C ILE A 107 -9.32 59.45 -22.24
N TYR A 108 -10.55 59.40 -21.73
CA TYR A 108 -11.00 60.13 -20.56
C TYR A 108 -10.79 59.26 -19.32
N ILE A 109 -10.11 59.79 -18.32
CA ILE A 109 -9.82 59.08 -17.07
C ILE A 109 -10.05 60.00 -15.88
N GLY A 110 -10.74 59.50 -14.84
CA GLY A 110 -10.94 60.22 -13.59
C GLY A 110 -11.93 59.54 -12.65
N GLU A 111 -12.06 60.09 -11.45
CA GLU A 111 -12.99 59.63 -10.44
C GLU A 111 -14.33 60.38 -10.53
N LYS A 112 -15.36 59.81 -9.90
CA LYS A 112 -16.72 60.39 -9.80
C LYS A 112 -16.74 61.83 -9.25
N ASN A 113 -15.77 62.20 -8.43
CA ASN A 113 -15.71 63.50 -7.76
C ASN A 113 -14.84 64.52 -8.53
N ASP A 114 -14.18 64.11 -9.61
CA ASP A 114 -13.38 64.99 -10.46
C ASP A 114 -14.26 65.86 -11.33
N ASN A 115 -13.80 67.06 -11.66
CA ASN A 115 -14.60 68.03 -12.39
C ASN A 115 -14.30 67.98 -13.90
N ILE A 116 -14.46 66.79 -14.49
CA ILE A 116 -14.14 66.52 -15.90
C ILE A 116 -15.43 66.52 -16.72
N SER A 117 -15.93 67.71 -17.05
CA SER A 117 -17.22 67.89 -17.73
C SER A 117 -17.33 67.17 -19.09
N GLU A 118 -16.20 67.03 -19.78
CA GLU A 118 -16.07 66.36 -21.06
C GLU A 118 -16.35 64.86 -20.94
N MET A 119 -15.85 64.22 -19.87
CA MET A 119 -16.08 62.80 -19.60
C MET A 119 -17.57 62.51 -19.38
N ASP A 120 -18.23 63.32 -18.55
CA ASP A 120 -19.67 63.14 -18.26
C ASP A 120 -20.55 63.38 -19.50
N ASN A 121 -20.18 64.34 -20.35
CA ASN A 121 -20.88 64.59 -21.61
C ASN A 121 -20.75 63.40 -22.57
N ILE A 122 -19.57 62.78 -22.65
CA ILE A 122 -19.33 61.60 -23.50
C ILE A 122 -20.14 60.40 -22.99
N LEU A 123 -20.11 60.10 -21.68
CA LEU A 123 -20.94 59.02 -21.11
C LEU A 123 -22.44 59.24 -21.36
N THR A 124 -22.91 60.48 -21.26
CA THR A 124 -24.30 60.85 -21.58
C THR A 124 -24.63 60.59 -23.04
N ASN A 125 -23.73 60.95 -23.97
CA ASN A 125 -23.92 60.70 -25.41
C ASN A 125 -23.94 59.21 -25.74
N MET A 126 -23.13 58.41 -25.06
CA MET A 126 -23.10 56.94 -25.18
C MET A 126 -24.32 56.26 -24.53
N ASN A 127 -25.24 57.00 -23.91
CA ASN A 127 -26.35 56.48 -23.08
C ASN A 127 -25.90 55.56 -21.93
N VAL A 128 -24.70 55.80 -21.38
CA VAL A 128 -24.18 55.04 -20.25
C VAL A 128 -24.53 55.75 -18.95
N SER A 129 -25.51 55.21 -18.22
CA SER A 129 -25.83 55.67 -16.87
C SER A 129 -24.71 55.30 -15.90
N SER A 130 -24.33 56.26 -15.06
CA SER A 130 -23.38 56.04 -13.96
C SER A 130 -24.03 55.89 -12.59
N GLU A 131 -25.37 55.85 -12.53
CA GLU A 131 -26.12 55.72 -11.27
C GLU A 131 -26.09 54.29 -10.70
N ASP A 132 -25.78 53.29 -11.54
CA ASP A 132 -25.88 51.86 -11.20
C ASP A 132 -24.66 51.31 -10.42
N ILE A 133 -23.51 52.02 -10.43
CA ILE A 133 -22.29 51.62 -9.75
C ILE A 133 -22.13 52.47 -8.48
N THR A 134 -22.26 51.82 -7.32
CA THR A 134 -22.39 52.55 -6.04
C THR A 134 -21.40 52.11 -4.97
N LYS A 135 -20.79 50.93 -5.10
CA LYS A 135 -19.79 50.45 -4.15
C LYS A 135 -18.41 51.11 -4.38
N ALA A 136 -17.60 51.09 -3.32
CA ALA A 136 -16.18 51.38 -3.40
C ALA A 136 -15.50 50.40 -4.38
N GLU A 137 -14.41 50.85 -5.01
CA GLU A 137 -13.64 50.13 -6.02
C GLU A 137 -14.42 49.82 -7.32
N GLY A 138 -15.65 50.34 -7.45
CA GLY A 138 -16.46 50.21 -8.65
C GLY A 138 -16.01 51.16 -9.75
N TYR A 139 -16.22 50.77 -11.01
CA TYR A 139 -15.83 51.57 -12.17
C TYR A 139 -16.75 51.36 -13.37
N ILE A 140 -16.65 52.30 -14.31
CA ILE A 140 -17.22 52.21 -15.65
C ILE A 140 -16.08 52.27 -16.66
N LEU A 141 -16.05 51.31 -17.58
CA LEU A 141 -15.20 51.32 -18.76
C LEU A 141 -16.09 51.30 -19.99
N ALA A 142 -16.07 52.38 -20.77
CA ALA A 142 -16.87 52.51 -21.99
C ALA A 142 -15.99 52.87 -23.18
N THR A 143 -16.20 52.23 -24.32
CA THR A 143 -15.52 52.53 -25.58
C THR A 143 -16.57 52.82 -26.67
N GLU A 144 -16.30 53.80 -27.53
CA GLU A 144 -17.18 54.22 -28.63
C GLU A 144 -16.35 54.39 -29.90
N ASP A 145 -16.73 53.65 -30.94
CA ASP A 145 -16.27 53.82 -32.32
C ASP A 145 -17.01 55.03 -32.94
N ASN A 146 -16.26 56.08 -33.29
CA ASN A 146 -16.84 57.36 -33.66
C ASN A 146 -16.14 57.96 -34.88
N GLU A 147 -16.91 58.34 -35.92
CA GLU A 147 -16.39 58.94 -37.15
C GLU A 147 -15.57 60.24 -36.93
N SER A 148 -15.75 60.92 -35.78
CA SER A 148 -15.01 62.13 -35.41
C SER A 148 -13.78 61.89 -34.53
N GLY A 149 -13.48 60.62 -34.22
CA GLY A 149 -12.40 60.18 -33.34
C GLY A 149 -12.93 59.32 -32.19
N ASP A 150 -12.39 58.12 -32.04
CA ASP A 150 -12.83 57.14 -31.05
C ASP A 150 -12.64 57.62 -29.61
N ASN A 151 -13.54 57.19 -28.72
CA ASN A 151 -13.53 57.56 -27.31
C ASN A 151 -13.37 56.34 -26.41
N ILE A 152 -12.55 56.46 -25.36
CA ILE A 152 -12.45 55.49 -24.26
C ILE A 152 -12.67 56.27 -22.96
N VAL A 153 -13.58 55.81 -22.12
CA VAL A 153 -13.87 56.40 -20.81
C VAL A 153 -13.57 55.40 -19.71
N ILE A 154 -12.77 55.82 -18.73
CA ILE A 154 -12.49 55.09 -17.49
C ILE A 154 -12.91 55.98 -16.33
N ARG A 155 -14.03 55.65 -15.71
CA ARG A 155 -14.59 56.42 -14.59
C ARG A 155 -14.68 55.57 -13.33
N GLY A 156 -13.81 55.78 -12.36
CA GLY A 156 -13.86 55.13 -11.06
C GLY A 156 -14.86 55.80 -10.11
N ASN A 157 -15.43 55.03 -9.18
CA ASN A 157 -16.13 55.60 -8.02
C ASN A 157 -15.16 56.20 -7.00
N ASP A 158 -13.94 55.67 -6.97
CA ASP A 158 -12.79 56.11 -6.18
C ASP A 158 -11.49 55.78 -6.95
N GLU A 159 -10.35 56.21 -6.41
CA GLU A 159 -9.01 56.03 -7.02
C GLU A 159 -8.71 54.55 -7.35
N VAL A 160 -9.17 53.62 -6.50
CA VAL A 160 -8.97 52.18 -6.69
C VAL A 160 -9.84 51.66 -7.84
N GLY A 161 -11.08 52.12 -7.95
CA GLY A 161 -11.96 51.82 -9.08
C GLY A 161 -11.37 52.29 -10.41
N THR A 162 -10.78 53.49 -10.45
CA THR A 162 -10.10 54.00 -11.66
C THR A 162 -8.95 53.09 -12.06
N PHE A 163 -8.10 52.67 -11.11
CA PHE A 163 -7.01 51.72 -11.35
C PHE A 163 -7.52 50.38 -11.90
N TYR A 164 -8.61 49.82 -11.33
CA TYR A 164 -9.23 48.59 -11.81
C TYR A 164 -9.88 48.73 -13.19
N GLY A 165 -10.40 49.90 -13.53
CA GLY A 165 -10.86 50.21 -14.89
C GLY A 165 -9.74 50.15 -15.92
N VAL A 166 -8.55 50.68 -15.58
CA VAL A 166 -7.35 50.56 -16.41
C VAL A 166 -6.90 49.10 -16.55
N GLN A 167 -6.95 48.31 -15.48
CA GLN A 167 -6.64 46.87 -15.54
C GLN A 167 -7.59 46.10 -16.46
N SER A 168 -8.89 46.43 -16.45
CA SER A 168 -9.85 45.83 -17.39
C SER A 168 -9.59 46.27 -18.83
N LEU A 169 -9.24 47.54 -19.07
CA LEU A 169 -8.84 48.03 -20.39
C LEU A 169 -7.62 47.25 -20.92
N LYS A 170 -6.60 47.01 -20.08
CA LYS A 170 -5.40 46.24 -20.43
C LYS A 170 -5.73 44.85 -21.00
N GLN A 171 -6.80 44.21 -20.53
CA GLN A 171 -7.18 42.85 -20.94
C GLN A 171 -7.98 42.81 -22.25
N ILE A 172 -8.69 43.89 -22.60
CA ILE A 172 -9.53 43.94 -23.80
C ILE A 172 -8.83 44.54 -25.02
N ILE A 173 -7.64 45.11 -24.85
CA ILE A 173 -6.78 45.52 -25.97
C ILE A 173 -6.29 44.29 -26.71
N ASP A 174 -6.72 44.14 -27.96
CA ASP A 174 -6.18 43.15 -28.90
C ASP A 174 -4.99 43.77 -29.64
N ASN A 175 -3.87 43.07 -29.66
CA ASN A 175 -2.65 43.48 -30.37
C ASN A 175 -2.22 42.38 -31.33
N LYS A 176 -2.93 42.29 -32.45
CA LYS A 176 -2.65 41.31 -33.51
C LYS A 176 -2.18 42.03 -34.76
N ASN A 177 -1.14 41.47 -35.41
CA ASN A 177 -0.59 41.99 -36.66
C ASN A 177 -0.17 43.48 -36.59
N ASN A 178 0.28 43.96 -35.42
CA ASN A 178 0.62 45.36 -35.12
C ASN A 178 -0.55 46.36 -35.20
N VAL A 179 -1.78 45.88 -35.31
CA VAL A 179 -3.00 46.68 -35.17
C VAL A 179 -3.47 46.53 -33.71
N LYS A 180 -3.70 47.67 -33.05
CA LYS A 180 -4.12 47.72 -31.64
C LYS A 180 -5.57 48.16 -31.61
N THR A 181 -6.46 47.26 -31.23
CA THR A 181 -7.90 47.52 -31.25
C THR A 181 -8.54 47.17 -29.93
N VAL A 182 -9.65 47.83 -29.64
CA VAL A 182 -10.54 47.51 -28.53
C VAL A 182 -11.94 47.38 -29.12
N LYS A 183 -12.70 46.36 -28.74
CA LYS A 183 -14.12 46.31 -29.16
C LYS A 183 -14.88 47.45 -28.49
N GLU A 184 -15.93 47.92 -29.14
CA GLU A 184 -16.90 48.80 -28.53
C GLU A 184 -17.62 48.05 -27.40
N VAL A 185 -17.44 48.51 -26.16
CA VAL A 185 -17.94 47.86 -24.95
C VAL A 185 -18.41 48.86 -23.92
N VAL A 186 -19.36 48.42 -23.10
CA VAL A 186 -19.72 49.10 -21.86
C VAL A 186 -19.61 48.08 -20.73
N VAL A 187 -18.68 48.32 -19.82
CA VAL A 187 -18.46 47.55 -18.60
C VAL A 187 -18.86 48.42 -17.42
N LYS A 188 -19.77 47.89 -16.58
CA LYS A 188 -20.15 48.48 -15.30
C LYS A 188 -19.83 47.43 -14.23
N ASP A 189 -18.88 47.73 -13.36
CA ASP A 189 -18.29 46.68 -12.54
C ASP A 189 -18.00 47.15 -11.11
N GLU A 190 -18.16 46.24 -10.15
CA GLU A 190 -17.88 46.45 -8.72
C GLU A 190 -17.69 45.09 -8.02
N PRO A 191 -16.88 45.01 -6.94
CA PRO A 191 -16.63 43.76 -6.25
C PRO A 191 -17.84 43.25 -5.44
N SER A 192 -17.98 41.93 -5.36
CA SER A 192 -18.95 41.25 -4.47
C SER A 192 -18.47 41.29 -3.02
N ILE A 193 -17.21 40.92 -2.80
CA ILE A 193 -16.59 40.86 -1.47
C ILE A 193 -15.63 42.04 -1.30
N ARG A 194 -15.78 42.74 -0.17
CA ARG A 194 -15.02 43.97 0.15
C ARG A 194 -13.52 43.72 0.27
N LEU A 195 -13.10 42.72 1.05
CA LEU A 195 -11.67 42.41 1.20
C LEU A 195 -11.32 41.11 0.50
N ARG A 196 -10.43 41.19 -0.49
CA ARG A 196 -9.98 40.06 -1.30
C ARG A 196 -8.49 39.95 -1.06
N SER A 197 -8.09 38.96 -0.28
CA SER A 197 -6.79 38.95 0.39
C SER A 197 -6.01 37.68 0.14
N ILE A 198 -4.69 37.80 0.17
CA ILE A 198 -3.78 36.67 0.33
C ILE A 198 -3.15 36.74 1.71
N VAL A 199 -3.08 35.63 2.44
CA VAL A 199 -2.33 35.53 3.69
C VAL A 199 -1.11 34.65 3.48
N GLU A 200 0.10 35.18 3.70
CA GLU A 200 1.31 34.34 3.72
C GLU A 200 1.38 33.58 5.06
N GLY A 201 0.42 32.66 5.30
CA GLY A 201 0.18 32.04 6.60
C GLY A 201 0.65 30.58 6.73
N PHE A 202 1.34 30.05 5.72
CA PHE A 202 1.83 28.67 5.69
C PHE A 202 3.08 28.45 6.55
N TYR A 203 3.26 27.21 7.02
CA TYR A 203 4.51 26.77 7.64
C TYR A 203 5.58 26.42 6.58
N GLY A 204 6.85 26.64 6.92
CA GLY A 204 8.01 26.34 6.06
C GLY A 204 8.80 27.56 5.59
N THR A 205 9.59 27.39 4.52
CA THR A 205 10.38 28.47 3.93
C THR A 205 9.45 29.59 3.45
N PRO A 206 9.60 30.83 3.93
CA PRO A 206 8.77 31.95 3.51
C PRO A 206 9.10 32.36 2.07
N TRP A 207 8.21 33.12 1.43
CA TRP A 207 8.48 33.64 0.10
C TRP A 207 9.68 34.59 0.09
N THR A 208 10.45 34.54 -0.98
CA THR A 208 11.54 35.49 -1.22
C THR A 208 10.98 36.88 -1.48
N GLN A 209 11.81 37.92 -1.33
CA GLN A 209 11.41 39.29 -1.63
C GLN A 209 10.92 39.44 -3.08
N GLU A 210 11.64 38.85 -4.03
CA GLU A 210 11.29 38.91 -5.45
C GLU A 210 9.94 38.25 -5.73
N GLU A 211 9.65 37.11 -5.09
CA GLU A 211 8.34 36.46 -5.20
C GLU A 211 7.23 37.32 -4.61
N ARG A 212 7.43 37.97 -3.45
CA ARG A 212 6.42 38.86 -2.87
C ARG A 212 6.12 40.07 -3.76
N LEU A 213 7.15 40.70 -4.33
CA LEU A 213 6.97 41.84 -5.24
C LEU A 213 6.22 41.44 -6.52
N ASP A 214 6.54 40.28 -7.08
CA ASP A 214 5.85 39.72 -8.24
C ASP A 214 4.38 39.37 -7.92
N GLN A 215 4.13 38.82 -6.74
CA GLN A 215 2.78 38.54 -6.24
C GLN A 215 1.95 39.82 -6.07
N LEU A 216 2.48 40.87 -5.45
CA LEU A 216 1.78 42.15 -5.26
C LEU A 216 1.33 42.78 -6.59
N LYS A 217 2.17 42.69 -7.62
CA LYS A 217 1.80 43.13 -8.98
C LYS A 217 0.66 42.31 -9.56
N MET A 218 0.77 40.98 -9.45
CA MET A 218 -0.29 40.07 -9.90
C MET A 218 -1.61 40.29 -9.14
N TYR A 219 -1.56 40.68 -7.86
CA TYR A 219 -2.75 41.03 -7.08
C TYR A 219 -3.46 42.24 -7.65
N GLY A 220 -2.73 43.33 -7.95
CA GLY A 220 -3.28 44.52 -8.60
C GLY A 220 -3.88 44.21 -9.98
N GLU A 221 -3.19 43.40 -10.79
CA GLU A 221 -3.68 42.96 -12.11
C GLU A 221 -4.99 42.16 -12.04
N ASN A 222 -5.21 41.41 -10.96
CA ASN A 222 -6.38 40.57 -10.75
C ASN A 222 -7.36 41.16 -9.72
N LYS A 223 -7.24 42.45 -9.39
CA LYS A 223 -8.13 43.19 -8.48
C LYS A 223 -8.23 42.61 -7.05
N ILE A 224 -7.17 41.97 -6.57
CA ILE A 224 -6.98 41.59 -5.16
C ILE A 224 -6.47 42.83 -4.42
N ASN A 225 -7.08 43.20 -3.29
CA ASN A 225 -6.84 44.48 -2.62
C ASN A 225 -6.15 44.38 -1.26
N ALA A 226 -5.69 43.21 -0.84
CA ALA A 226 -4.97 43.07 0.42
C ALA A 226 -3.96 41.92 0.42
N TYR A 227 -2.86 42.12 1.12
CA TYR A 227 -1.84 41.11 1.37
C TYR A 227 -1.47 41.11 2.85
N ILE A 228 -1.70 39.98 3.51
CA ILE A 228 -1.48 39.79 4.95
C ILE A 228 -0.11 39.14 5.14
N TYR A 229 0.84 39.95 5.59
CA TYR A 229 2.19 39.53 5.93
C TYR A 229 2.16 38.81 7.29
N ALA A 230 2.08 37.48 7.27
CA ALA A 230 2.08 36.63 8.46
C ALA A 230 3.00 35.37 8.35
N PRO A 231 4.23 35.46 7.80
CA PRO A 231 5.04 34.26 7.56
C PRO A 231 5.45 33.64 8.89
N LYS A 232 4.99 32.43 9.20
CA LYS A 232 5.18 31.79 10.53
C LYS A 232 6.64 31.69 11.00
N SER A 233 7.60 31.74 10.07
CA SER A 233 9.03 31.67 10.32
C SER A 233 9.71 33.03 10.53
N ASP A 234 8.99 34.15 10.37
CA ASP A 234 9.49 35.49 10.70
C ASP A 234 9.40 35.74 12.22
N PRO A 235 10.54 35.77 12.94
CA PRO A 235 10.52 35.96 14.39
C PRO A 235 9.94 37.31 14.80
N TYR A 236 10.04 38.36 13.98
CA TYR A 236 9.56 39.69 14.35
C TYR A 236 8.04 39.83 14.26
N HIS A 237 7.34 38.88 13.64
CA HIS A 237 5.88 38.82 13.73
C HIS A 237 5.42 38.04 14.97
N ARG A 238 6.20 37.05 15.43
CA ARG A 238 5.78 36.05 16.45
C ARG A 238 6.70 36.00 17.67
N GLU A 239 7.85 35.32 17.63
CA GLU A 239 8.69 35.07 18.83
C GLU A 239 9.31 36.33 19.42
N LYS A 240 9.63 37.30 18.57
CA LYS A 240 10.23 38.60 18.88
C LYS A 240 9.30 39.74 18.51
N TRP A 241 7.98 39.52 18.64
CA TRP A 241 6.96 40.50 18.24
C TRP A 241 7.15 41.89 18.90
N ARG A 242 7.70 41.93 20.12
CA ARG A 242 8.04 43.15 20.88
C ARG A 242 9.20 43.94 20.28
N GLU A 243 10.10 43.31 19.53
CA GLU A 243 11.28 43.95 18.94
C GLU A 243 10.93 44.63 17.60
N PRO A 244 11.48 45.82 17.29
CA PRO A 244 11.38 46.40 15.95
C PRO A 244 12.22 45.59 14.94
N TYR A 245 11.92 45.73 13.65
CA TYR A 245 12.76 45.13 12.61
C TYR A 245 14.18 45.74 12.62
N PRO A 246 15.23 44.93 12.36
CA PRO A 246 16.57 45.43 12.12
C PRO A 246 16.61 46.37 10.91
N ALA A 247 17.55 47.31 10.89
CA ALA A 247 17.65 48.32 9.81
C ALA A 247 17.71 47.71 8.39
N SER A 248 18.38 46.58 8.21
CA SER A 248 18.45 45.87 6.92
C SER A 248 17.12 45.26 6.46
N GLU A 249 16.19 44.98 7.39
CA GLU A 249 14.85 44.47 7.07
C GLU A 249 13.85 45.60 6.80
N LEU A 250 14.14 46.83 7.25
CA LEU A 250 13.27 47.99 7.05
C LEU A 250 13.18 48.37 5.57
N ASP A 251 14.31 48.43 4.85
CA ASP A 251 14.32 48.75 3.40
C ASP A 251 13.52 47.73 2.60
N ARG A 252 13.68 46.44 2.94
CA ARG A 252 12.95 45.33 2.32
C ARG A 252 11.43 45.45 2.51
N MET A 253 11.00 45.79 3.72
CA MET A 253 9.58 45.98 4.04
C MET A 253 9.02 47.26 3.40
N GLN A 254 9.80 48.34 3.36
CA GLN A 254 9.40 49.60 2.70
C GLN A 254 9.13 49.40 1.22
N GLU A 255 9.96 48.61 0.53
CA GLU A 255 9.77 48.23 -0.87
C GLU A 255 8.46 47.45 -1.08
N LEU A 256 8.12 46.52 -0.17
CA LEU A 256 6.85 45.80 -0.23
C LEU A 256 5.65 46.71 -0.03
N ILE A 257 5.71 47.60 0.96
CA ILE A 257 4.63 48.57 1.25
C ILE A 257 4.41 49.46 0.04
N HIS A 258 5.48 50.05 -0.51
CA HIS A 258 5.39 50.91 -1.68
C HIS A 258 4.84 50.17 -2.91
N THR A 259 5.33 48.96 -3.18
CA THR A 259 4.84 48.15 -4.30
C THR A 259 3.36 47.77 -4.12
N ALA A 260 2.94 47.51 -2.88
CA ALA A 260 1.54 47.22 -2.57
C ALA A 260 0.67 48.45 -2.84
N ASP A 261 1.09 49.63 -2.38
CA ASP A 261 0.37 50.91 -2.60
C ASP A 261 0.22 51.22 -4.10
N GLU A 262 1.30 51.10 -4.90
CA GLU A 262 1.28 51.31 -6.37
C GLU A 262 0.32 50.35 -7.10
N ASN A 263 0.02 49.19 -6.51
CA ASN A 263 -0.87 48.19 -7.08
C ASN A 263 -2.27 48.17 -6.41
N LYS A 264 -2.58 49.18 -5.59
CA LYS A 264 -3.83 49.29 -4.81
C LYS A 264 -4.10 48.06 -3.93
N VAL A 265 -3.04 47.53 -3.33
CA VAL A 265 -3.06 46.40 -2.39
C VAL A 265 -2.77 46.92 -0.98
N ASP A 266 -3.68 46.69 -0.04
CA ASP A 266 -3.43 46.96 1.36
C ASP A 266 -2.36 46.02 1.91
N PHE A 267 -1.19 46.56 2.23
CA PHE A 267 -0.19 45.84 3.01
C PHE A 267 -0.65 45.73 4.47
N VAL A 268 -1.01 44.51 4.89
CA VAL A 268 -1.49 44.22 6.25
C VAL A 268 -0.37 43.55 7.03
N PHE A 269 0.09 44.20 8.10
CA PHE A 269 1.08 43.59 8.98
C PHE A 269 0.40 42.78 10.10
N ALA A 270 0.72 41.49 10.19
CA ALA A 270 0.21 40.62 11.24
C ALA A 270 1.17 40.53 12.43
N ILE A 271 0.62 40.59 13.64
CA ILE A 271 1.33 40.39 14.90
C ILE A 271 0.70 39.19 15.60
N SER A 272 1.50 38.21 15.99
CA SER A 272 1.04 36.97 16.67
C SER A 272 1.66 36.88 18.07
N PRO A 273 1.17 37.65 19.05
CA PRO A 273 1.81 37.76 20.36
C PRO A 273 1.42 36.63 21.33
N GLY A 274 0.47 35.78 20.95
CA GLY A 274 -0.21 34.85 21.87
C GLY A 274 0.64 33.72 22.47
N LEU A 275 1.89 33.54 22.04
CA LEU A 275 2.80 32.56 22.65
C LEU A 275 3.22 32.99 24.07
N ASP A 276 3.43 34.29 24.29
CA ASP A 276 4.06 34.79 25.52
C ASP A 276 3.51 36.13 26.03
N ILE A 277 2.46 36.67 25.41
CA ILE A 277 1.82 37.90 25.88
C ILE A 277 1.24 37.72 27.28
N ARG A 278 1.40 38.75 28.10
CA ARG A 278 0.80 38.83 29.44
C ARG A 278 -0.33 39.85 29.41
N PHE A 279 -1.39 39.57 30.16
CA PHE A 279 -2.60 40.41 30.19
C PHE A 279 -2.71 41.25 31.46
N ASP A 280 -2.22 40.74 32.59
CA ASP A 280 -2.51 41.31 33.91
C ASP A 280 -1.33 42.12 34.47
N GLY A 281 -1.66 43.14 35.27
CA GLY A 281 -0.70 43.90 36.06
C GLY A 281 0.28 44.76 35.24
N GLU A 282 1.41 45.11 35.86
CA GLU A 282 2.45 45.94 35.24
C GLU A 282 3.06 45.26 34.02
N GLU A 283 3.25 43.94 34.07
CA GLU A 283 3.79 43.17 32.94
C GLU A 283 2.85 43.14 31.73
N GLY A 284 1.54 43.06 31.95
CA GLY A 284 0.56 43.17 30.87
C GLY A 284 0.54 44.56 30.22
N GLU A 285 0.70 45.62 31.01
CA GLU A 285 0.84 46.97 30.45
C GLU A 285 2.13 47.13 29.64
N VAL A 286 3.25 46.57 30.11
CA VAL A 286 4.52 46.56 29.37
C VAL A 286 4.36 45.89 28.00
N ASP A 287 3.69 44.74 27.96
CA ASP A 287 3.45 44.03 26.70
C ASP A 287 2.50 44.83 25.78
N PHE A 288 1.45 45.44 26.32
CA PHE A 288 0.56 46.30 25.53
C PHE A 288 1.29 47.51 24.93
N GLN A 289 2.17 48.16 25.70
CA GLN A 289 3.00 49.26 25.18
C GLN A 289 4.00 48.78 24.11
N ALA A 290 4.55 47.57 24.24
CA ALA A 290 5.39 46.99 23.20
C ALA A 290 4.61 46.77 21.89
N LEU A 291 3.35 46.33 21.97
CA LEU A 291 2.46 46.17 20.82
C LEU A 291 2.22 47.52 20.12
N MET A 292 1.92 48.56 20.90
CA MET A 292 1.73 49.92 20.40
C MET A 292 3.00 50.45 19.71
N ASN A 293 4.16 50.32 20.34
CA ASN A 293 5.44 50.78 19.78
C ASN A 293 5.79 50.06 18.46
N LYS A 294 5.53 48.75 18.39
CA LYS A 294 5.72 47.97 17.16
C LYS A 294 4.82 48.47 16.04
N ALA A 295 3.54 48.69 16.34
CA ALA A 295 2.59 49.24 15.38
C ALA A 295 2.95 50.67 14.94
N GLU A 296 3.44 51.53 15.84
CA GLU A 296 3.95 52.87 15.48
C GLU A 296 5.13 52.79 14.51
N THR A 297 6.09 51.91 14.77
CA THR A 297 7.25 51.71 13.88
C THR A 297 6.80 51.34 12.46
N LEU A 298 5.84 50.42 12.36
CA LEU A 298 5.29 49.96 11.07
C LEU A 298 4.41 51.03 10.40
N TYR A 299 3.67 51.83 11.18
CA TYR A 299 2.91 52.97 10.66
C TYR A 299 3.83 54.03 10.06
N ASP A 300 4.94 54.32 10.70
CA ASP A 300 5.93 55.27 10.19
C ASP A 300 6.59 54.76 8.88
N MET A 301 6.64 53.44 8.67
CA MET A 301 7.05 52.82 7.40
C MET A 301 5.96 52.83 6.31
N GLY A 302 4.74 53.25 6.63
CA GLY A 302 3.63 53.31 5.67
C GLY A 302 2.59 52.22 5.81
N VAL A 303 2.70 51.31 6.79
CA VAL A 303 1.63 50.32 7.04
C VAL A 303 0.36 51.05 7.49
N ARG A 304 -0.77 50.76 6.83
CA ARG A 304 -2.09 51.36 7.11
C ARG A 304 -3.16 50.35 7.51
N ARG A 305 -2.84 49.05 7.57
CA ARG A 305 -3.74 48.03 8.10
C ARG A 305 -2.96 47.03 8.94
N PHE A 306 -3.54 46.60 10.04
CA PHE A 306 -2.90 45.72 11.01
C PHE A 306 -3.79 44.51 11.30
N SER A 307 -3.17 43.39 11.67
CA SER A 307 -3.87 42.26 12.25
C SER A 307 -3.18 41.75 13.52
N ILE A 308 -3.97 41.27 14.48
CA ILE A 308 -3.48 40.63 15.70
C ILE A 308 -4.08 39.22 15.76
N LEU A 309 -3.22 38.21 15.75
CA LEU A 309 -3.61 36.82 15.54
C LEU A 309 -3.45 35.96 16.80
N TRP A 310 -4.45 35.12 17.07
CA TRP A 310 -4.52 34.23 18.23
C TRP A 310 -4.57 32.74 17.84
N ASP A 311 -4.20 32.40 16.60
CA ASP A 311 -4.14 31.03 16.10
C ASP A 311 -2.93 30.26 16.66
N ASP A 312 -3.07 28.94 16.84
CA ASP A 312 -2.00 28.02 17.26
C ASP A 312 -1.28 28.41 18.57
N ILE A 313 -2.05 28.80 19.60
CA ILE A 313 -1.55 29.14 20.95
C ILE A 313 -2.21 28.33 22.07
N ALA A 314 -1.52 28.25 23.21
CA ALA A 314 -2.00 27.53 24.39
C ALA A 314 -3.06 28.30 25.20
N ASN A 315 -2.90 29.63 25.36
CA ASN A 315 -3.81 30.48 26.13
C ASN A 315 -5.27 30.35 25.65
N ASN A 316 -6.25 30.38 26.55
CA ASN A 316 -7.68 30.23 26.22
C ASN A 316 -8.56 31.31 26.87
N GLU A 317 -8.01 32.51 27.12
CA GLU A 317 -8.72 33.60 27.79
C GLU A 317 -9.39 34.54 26.77
N GLY A 318 -10.52 34.10 26.19
CA GLY A 318 -11.20 34.80 25.10
C GLY A 318 -11.53 36.27 25.38
N ALA A 319 -12.06 36.58 26.57
CA ALA A 319 -12.34 37.97 26.97
C ALA A 319 -11.08 38.86 27.00
N LYS A 320 -9.97 38.36 27.55
CA LYS A 320 -8.73 39.14 27.66
C LYS A 320 -8.09 39.42 26.30
N GLN A 321 -8.13 38.45 25.39
CA GLN A 321 -7.68 38.63 24.01
C GLN A 321 -8.52 39.70 23.30
N ALA A 322 -9.85 39.64 23.44
CA ALA A 322 -10.76 40.67 22.92
C ALA A 322 -10.53 42.06 23.56
N GLU A 323 -10.21 42.14 24.84
CA GLU A 323 -9.87 43.41 25.50
C GLU A 323 -8.59 44.05 24.95
N VAL A 324 -7.55 43.25 24.67
CA VAL A 324 -6.32 43.73 23.98
C VAL A 324 -6.67 44.30 22.61
N LEU A 325 -7.46 43.57 21.81
CA LEU A 325 -7.91 44.01 20.49
C LEU A 325 -8.71 45.31 20.56
N ASN A 326 -9.69 45.40 21.45
CA ASN A 326 -10.52 46.58 21.64
C ASN A 326 -9.71 47.79 22.08
N ARG A 327 -8.76 47.59 22.99
CA ARG A 327 -7.88 48.67 23.45
C ARG A 327 -6.98 49.15 22.33
N PHE A 328 -6.36 48.25 21.58
CA PHE A 328 -5.57 48.58 20.39
C PHE A 328 -6.41 49.32 19.34
N ASN A 329 -7.65 48.87 19.09
CA ASN A 329 -8.58 49.52 18.16
C ASN A 329 -8.88 50.97 18.56
N ARG A 330 -9.17 51.22 19.84
CA ARG A 330 -9.46 52.57 20.36
C ARG A 330 -8.24 53.47 20.48
N GLU A 331 -7.10 52.92 20.86
CA GLU A 331 -5.90 53.71 21.17
C GLU A 331 -4.99 53.93 19.97
N PHE A 332 -5.04 53.07 18.95
CA PHE A 332 -4.22 53.15 17.76
C PHE A 332 -5.06 53.36 16.49
N VAL A 333 -5.88 52.36 16.11
CA VAL A 333 -6.58 52.32 14.82
C VAL A 333 -7.50 53.53 14.63
N LYS A 334 -8.35 53.83 15.62
CA LYS A 334 -9.30 54.96 15.58
C LYS A 334 -8.63 56.33 15.73
N LYS A 335 -7.36 56.40 16.15
CA LYS A 335 -6.64 57.66 16.41
C LYS A 335 -5.67 58.07 15.30
N LYS A 336 -5.10 57.10 14.57
CA LYS A 336 -4.10 57.35 13.54
C LYS A 336 -4.79 57.56 12.19
N GLU A 337 -4.41 58.63 11.50
CA GLU A 337 -4.95 58.95 10.18
C GLU A 337 -4.59 57.87 9.15
N GLY A 338 -5.57 57.51 8.33
CA GLY A 338 -5.42 56.54 7.25
C GLY A 338 -5.38 55.07 7.69
N VAL A 339 -5.44 54.75 8.99
CA VAL A 339 -5.45 53.36 9.46
C VAL A 339 -6.84 52.74 9.24
N LYS A 340 -6.87 51.59 8.55
CA LYS A 340 -8.06 50.82 8.20
C LYS A 340 -8.48 49.87 9.34
N PRO A 341 -9.72 49.32 9.33
CA PRO A 341 -10.22 48.44 10.38
C PRO A 341 -9.26 47.29 10.73
N LEU A 342 -9.15 47.00 12.04
CA LEU A 342 -8.33 45.92 12.58
C LEU A 342 -8.87 44.56 12.15
N ILE A 343 -7.97 43.63 11.85
CA ILE A 343 -8.32 42.23 11.60
C ILE A 343 -7.79 41.34 12.73
N THR A 344 -8.54 40.31 13.09
CA THR A 344 -8.08 39.29 14.04
C THR A 344 -8.48 37.88 13.60
N VAL A 345 -7.79 36.87 14.12
CA VAL A 345 -8.24 35.47 14.08
C VAL A 345 -8.30 34.98 15.54
N PRO A 346 -9.41 34.39 15.99
CA PRO A 346 -9.51 33.80 17.32
C PRO A 346 -8.70 32.50 17.39
N LYS A 347 -8.43 31.98 18.60
CA LYS A 347 -7.91 30.63 18.80
C LYS A 347 -8.84 29.55 18.24
N GLU A 348 -10.13 29.65 18.52
CA GLU A 348 -11.14 28.74 17.99
C GLU A 348 -11.64 29.27 16.64
N TYR A 349 -10.87 29.03 15.57
CA TYR A 349 -11.10 29.64 14.24
C TYR A 349 -11.86 28.78 13.23
N TRP A 350 -12.37 27.60 13.60
CA TRP A 350 -13.22 26.77 12.75
C TRP A 350 -14.48 26.28 13.47
N THR A 351 -15.57 26.10 12.72
CA THR A 351 -16.92 25.97 13.32
C THR A 351 -17.04 24.77 14.23
N SER A 352 -16.58 23.58 13.81
CA SER A 352 -16.74 22.36 14.62
C SER A 352 -16.05 22.44 15.98
N TYR A 353 -15.03 23.29 16.14
CA TYR A 353 -14.32 23.48 17.39
C TYR A 353 -14.87 24.62 18.27
N MET A 354 -15.69 25.52 17.71
CA MET A 354 -16.40 26.56 18.47
C MET A 354 -17.53 26.00 19.35
N TYR A 355 -17.96 24.75 19.11
CA TYR A 355 -19.03 24.07 19.83
C TYR A 355 -18.51 22.95 20.74
N GLU A 356 -19.26 22.65 21.79
CA GLU A 356 -19.10 21.44 22.60
C GLU A 356 -19.42 20.18 21.78
N GLN A 357 -19.15 18.99 22.35
CA GLN A 357 -19.41 17.71 21.70
C GLN A 357 -20.89 17.48 21.31
N ASP A 358 -21.83 18.24 21.89
CA ASP A 358 -23.25 18.20 21.52
C ASP A 358 -23.57 18.90 20.19
N GLY A 359 -22.61 19.65 19.62
CA GLY A 359 -22.75 20.40 18.38
C GLY A 359 -23.73 21.59 18.42
N GLN A 360 -24.20 21.98 19.61
CA GLN A 360 -25.21 23.04 19.78
C GLN A 360 -24.76 24.10 20.78
N THR A 361 -24.03 23.71 21.82
CA THR A 361 -23.55 24.63 22.86
C THR A 361 -22.25 25.30 22.42
N ILE A 362 -22.24 26.62 22.33
CA ILE A 362 -21.03 27.41 22.03
C ILE A 362 -20.08 27.34 23.24
N LYS A 363 -18.79 27.09 23.01
CA LYS A 363 -17.77 27.04 24.06
C LYS A 363 -17.55 28.39 24.73
N GLU A 364 -17.10 28.34 25.99
CA GLU A 364 -16.83 29.53 26.81
C GLU A 364 -15.82 30.49 26.16
N TYR A 365 -14.75 29.97 25.55
CA TYR A 365 -13.78 30.80 24.83
C TYR A 365 -14.46 31.61 23.72
N THR A 366 -15.13 30.93 22.76
CA THR A 366 -15.77 31.59 21.62
C THR A 366 -16.84 32.60 22.08
N GLN A 367 -17.66 32.20 23.04
CA GLN A 367 -18.72 33.05 23.58
C GLN A 367 -18.17 34.33 24.25
N SER A 368 -17.13 34.19 25.07
CA SER A 368 -16.53 35.34 25.78
C SER A 368 -15.75 36.26 24.85
N PHE A 369 -15.02 35.71 23.87
CA PHE A 369 -14.33 36.47 22.84
C PHE A 369 -15.32 37.28 21.99
N ALA A 370 -16.35 36.62 21.43
CA ALA A 370 -17.36 37.26 20.57
C ALA A 370 -18.17 38.34 21.30
N ASN A 371 -18.59 38.10 22.55
CA ASN A 371 -19.37 39.08 23.33
C ASN A 371 -18.57 40.32 23.73
N THR A 372 -17.24 40.21 23.81
CA THR A 372 -16.38 41.29 24.28
C THR A 372 -15.88 42.15 23.12
N LEU A 373 -15.67 41.56 21.94
CA LEU A 373 -15.03 42.20 20.79
C LEU A 373 -15.88 43.34 20.18
N GLU A 374 -15.26 44.49 19.88
CA GLU A 374 -15.90 45.62 19.21
C GLU A 374 -16.39 45.24 17.80
N GLU A 375 -17.57 45.74 17.39
CA GLU A 375 -18.23 45.36 16.14
C GLU A 375 -17.42 45.68 14.87
N ASP A 376 -16.62 46.76 14.89
CA ASP A 376 -15.84 47.24 13.75
C ASP A 376 -14.49 46.51 13.55
N ILE A 377 -14.18 45.51 14.37
CA ILE A 377 -13.03 44.62 14.19
C ILE A 377 -13.45 43.41 13.32
N ASP A 378 -12.77 43.22 12.19
CA ASP A 378 -12.97 42.10 11.28
C ASP A 378 -12.40 40.79 11.88
N VAL A 379 -13.14 39.68 11.74
CA VAL A 379 -12.77 38.39 12.36
C VAL A 379 -12.64 37.29 11.30
N MET A 380 -11.49 36.62 11.28
CA MET A 380 -11.20 35.50 10.40
C MET A 380 -11.76 34.17 10.93
N TRP A 381 -12.13 33.29 10.01
CA TRP A 381 -12.64 31.93 10.27
C TRP A 381 -12.38 31.03 9.06
N THR A 382 -12.08 29.74 9.26
CA THR A 382 -11.61 28.87 8.15
C THR A 382 -12.67 28.02 7.47
N GLY A 383 -13.90 28.00 7.98
CA GLY A 383 -14.92 27.06 7.53
C GLY A 383 -15.40 26.12 8.63
N HIS A 384 -16.14 25.08 8.24
CA HIS A 384 -16.58 24.06 9.19
C HIS A 384 -15.40 23.42 9.95
N ASP A 385 -14.29 23.21 9.26
CA ASP A 385 -13.03 22.63 9.75
C ASP A 385 -11.84 23.56 9.45
N VAL A 386 -10.65 23.19 9.92
CA VAL A 386 -9.39 23.87 9.55
C VAL A 386 -9.21 23.85 8.03
N ILE A 387 -9.45 22.70 7.39
CA ILE A 387 -9.44 22.51 5.94
C ILE A 387 -10.77 21.84 5.56
N PRO A 388 -11.82 22.60 5.22
CA PRO A 388 -13.15 22.03 4.94
C PRO A 388 -13.13 21.13 3.70
N PRO A 389 -13.37 19.81 3.81
CA PRO A 389 -13.16 18.88 2.70
C PRO A 389 -14.19 19.02 1.56
N LYS A 390 -15.32 19.67 1.86
CA LYS A 390 -16.46 19.90 0.96
C LYS A 390 -16.71 21.38 0.67
N GLY A 391 -15.73 22.25 0.93
CA GLY A 391 -15.90 23.68 0.77
C GLY A 391 -16.70 24.32 1.91
N VAL A 392 -17.30 25.49 1.65
CA VAL A 392 -18.03 26.28 2.64
C VAL A 392 -19.40 26.61 2.09
N SER A 393 -20.43 26.21 2.85
CA SER A 393 -21.83 26.50 2.51
C SER A 393 -22.29 27.84 3.09
N LEU A 394 -23.37 28.39 2.55
CA LEU A 394 -24.04 29.56 3.13
C LEU A 394 -24.46 29.31 4.61
N GLU A 395 -24.92 28.11 4.93
CA GLU A 395 -25.34 27.74 6.29
C GLU A 395 -24.18 27.78 7.29
N ASP A 396 -22.98 27.31 6.88
CA ASP A 396 -21.79 27.36 7.73
C ASP A 396 -21.40 28.80 8.06
N ALA A 397 -21.44 29.69 7.07
CA ALA A 397 -21.16 31.11 7.25
C ALA A 397 -22.20 31.79 8.17
N GLN A 398 -23.49 31.49 7.97
CA GLN A 398 -24.58 32.00 8.81
C GLN A 398 -24.45 31.57 10.27
N LYS A 399 -24.06 30.31 10.53
CA LYS A 399 -23.83 29.81 11.90
C LYS A 399 -22.82 30.65 12.65
N VAL A 400 -21.68 30.96 12.03
CA VAL A 400 -20.60 31.72 12.69
C VAL A 400 -20.92 33.21 12.74
N ARG A 401 -21.56 33.77 11.70
CA ARG A 401 -22.10 35.13 11.73
C ARG A 401 -23.05 35.33 12.92
N ASN A 402 -23.92 34.36 13.21
CA ASN A 402 -24.85 34.44 14.34
C ASN A 402 -24.15 34.45 15.71
N ILE A 403 -22.98 33.81 15.83
CA ILE A 403 -22.15 33.85 17.04
C ILE A 403 -21.56 35.25 17.24
N TYR A 404 -20.97 35.82 16.18
CA TYR A 404 -20.22 37.07 16.26
C TYR A 404 -21.06 38.34 16.03
N GLY A 405 -22.30 38.21 15.56
CA GLY A 405 -23.20 39.33 15.27
C GLY A 405 -22.77 40.17 14.05
N LYS A 406 -21.80 39.71 13.26
CA LYS A 406 -21.21 40.46 12.13
C LYS A 406 -20.79 39.52 10.99
N LYS A 407 -20.60 40.08 9.80
CA LYS A 407 -20.02 39.34 8.67
C LYS A 407 -18.60 38.91 9.00
N MET A 408 -18.27 37.64 8.72
CA MET A 408 -16.96 37.05 8.99
C MET A 408 -16.03 37.20 7.79
N MET A 409 -14.73 37.07 8.00
CA MET A 409 -13.75 36.89 6.92
C MET A 409 -13.41 35.41 6.76
N LEU A 410 -13.61 34.85 5.57
CA LEU A 410 -13.28 33.45 5.29
C LEU A 410 -11.78 33.33 4.98
N TRP A 411 -11.02 32.71 5.90
CA TRP A 411 -9.67 32.20 5.68
C TRP A 411 -9.75 30.85 4.99
N TRP A 412 -9.60 30.84 3.68
CA TRP A 412 -9.64 29.63 2.88
C TRP A 412 -8.28 28.95 2.78
N ASN A 413 -8.13 27.78 3.42
CA ASN A 413 -6.92 26.96 3.39
C ASN A 413 -6.82 26.12 2.10
N TYR A 414 -6.67 26.83 0.97
CA TYR A 414 -6.30 26.28 -0.34
C TYR A 414 -5.74 27.42 -1.19
N PRO A 415 -4.61 27.26 -1.92
CA PRO A 415 -3.91 26.01 -2.21
C PRO A 415 -2.86 25.55 -1.18
N VAL A 416 -2.79 26.13 0.02
CA VAL A 416 -1.79 25.75 1.04
C VAL A 416 -1.64 24.24 1.19
N ASN A 417 -0.39 23.79 1.19
CA ASN A 417 -0.02 22.38 1.20
C ASN A 417 1.07 22.07 2.26
N ASP A 418 1.25 22.92 3.27
CA ASP A 418 2.27 22.70 4.31
C ASP A 418 2.08 21.39 5.10
N TYR A 419 0.83 20.96 5.27
CA TYR A 419 0.45 19.67 5.86
C TYR A 419 0.65 18.46 4.91
N ARG A 420 0.87 18.70 3.60
CA ARG A 420 1.06 17.71 2.53
C ARG A 420 2.06 18.23 1.49
N GLU A 421 3.25 18.59 1.95
CA GLU A 421 4.23 19.37 1.16
C GLU A 421 4.77 18.66 -0.09
N ASP A 422 4.55 17.36 -0.18
CA ASP A 422 4.88 16.49 -1.29
C ASP A 422 3.91 16.62 -2.47
N LYS A 423 2.67 17.12 -2.28
CA LYS A 423 1.67 17.31 -3.33
C LYS A 423 1.39 18.79 -3.62
N LEU A 424 1.36 19.16 -4.90
CA LEU A 424 0.96 20.51 -5.33
C LEU A 424 -0.55 20.65 -5.45
N ALA A 425 -1.09 21.83 -5.17
CA ALA A 425 -2.47 22.20 -5.44
C ALA A 425 -2.53 23.21 -6.58
N LEU A 426 -2.90 22.74 -7.77
CA LEU A 426 -2.97 23.48 -9.03
C LEU A 426 -4.40 23.59 -9.57
N GLY A 427 -5.39 23.43 -8.69
CA GLY A 427 -6.81 23.52 -9.04
C GLY A 427 -7.44 24.90 -8.77
N PRO A 428 -8.70 25.10 -9.17
CA PRO A 428 -9.43 26.33 -8.89
C PRO A 428 -10.00 26.37 -7.47
N MET A 429 -10.48 27.55 -7.06
CA MET A 429 -11.46 27.63 -5.96
C MET A 429 -12.68 26.77 -6.30
N TYR A 430 -13.06 25.91 -5.36
CA TYR A 430 -14.02 24.85 -5.62
C TYR A 430 -14.90 24.60 -4.39
N ALA A 431 -16.17 24.27 -4.63
CA ALA A 431 -17.18 23.99 -3.59
C ALA A 431 -17.43 25.14 -2.59
N LEU A 432 -17.09 26.38 -2.97
CA LEU A 432 -17.53 27.57 -2.25
C LEU A 432 -18.89 28.00 -2.78
N ASP A 433 -19.83 28.27 -1.87
CA ASP A 433 -21.17 28.72 -2.24
C ASP A 433 -21.11 30.10 -2.94
N GLN A 434 -21.88 30.26 -4.01
CA GLN A 434 -21.90 31.47 -4.85
C GLN A 434 -22.65 32.63 -4.17
N ASP A 435 -23.37 32.36 -3.08
CA ASP A 435 -24.11 33.36 -2.31
C ASP A 435 -23.36 33.84 -1.05
N LEU A 436 -22.08 33.44 -0.86
CA LEU A 436 -21.32 33.78 0.35
C LEU A 436 -21.10 35.29 0.55
N ASP A 437 -21.09 36.10 -0.51
CA ASP A 437 -20.88 37.55 -0.42
C ASP A 437 -21.90 38.27 0.48
N ASP A 438 -23.09 37.68 0.65
CA ASP A 438 -24.11 38.16 1.59
C ASP A 438 -23.74 37.94 3.07
N GLU A 439 -22.86 36.98 3.36
CA GLU A 439 -22.53 36.53 4.72
C GLU A 439 -21.09 36.86 5.16
N ILE A 440 -20.16 37.02 4.21
CA ILE A 440 -18.75 37.32 4.49
C ILE A 440 -18.33 38.74 4.11
N SER A 441 -17.42 39.32 4.88
CA SER A 441 -16.85 40.66 4.65
C SER A 441 -15.50 40.59 3.92
N GLY A 442 -14.86 39.43 3.92
CA GLY A 442 -13.59 39.20 3.25
C GLY A 442 -13.36 37.74 2.88
N PHE A 443 -12.59 37.53 1.83
CA PHE A 443 -12.13 36.22 1.36
C PHE A 443 -10.61 36.23 1.32
N ILE A 444 -9.99 35.34 2.08
CA ILE A 444 -8.55 35.29 2.30
C ILE A 444 -8.05 33.94 1.80
N ILE A 445 -7.12 33.94 0.86
CA ILE A 445 -6.54 32.73 0.28
C ILE A 445 -5.21 32.46 0.99
N ASN A 446 -5.05 31.26 1.55
CA ASN A 446 -3.77 30.78 2.07
C ASN A 446 -3.03 29.97 0.97
N PRO A 447 -1.92 30.46 0.43
CA PRO A 447 -1.23 29.86 -0.70
C PRO A 447 -0.23 28.78 -0.26
N MET A 448 0.39 28.10 -1.23
CA MET A 448 1.56 27.26 -0.96
C MET A 448 2.81 28.12 -0.76
N ARG A 449 3.84 27.55 -0.12
CA ARG A 449 5.19 28.14 -0.15
C ARG A 449 5.77 28.30 -1.56
N PHE A 450 5.22 27.59 -2.53
CA PHE A 450 5.56 27.68 -3.96
C PHE A 450 4.78 28.83 -4.61
N ALA A 451 5.37 30.03 -4.64
CA ALA A 451 4.69 31.26 -5.03
C ALA A 451 4.08 31.22 -6.45
N GLU A 452 4.86 30.78 -7.44
CA GLU A 452 4.41 30.75 -8.83
C GLU A 452 3.33 29.69 -9.07
N ALA A 453 3.49 28.50 -8.46
CA ALA A 453 2.49 27.44 -8.52
C ALA A 453 1.16 27.88 -7.88
N SER A 454 1.20 28.69 -6.83
CA SER A 454 0.00 29.19 -6.14
C SER A 454 -0.83 30.16 -7.00
N LYS A 455 -0.23 30.80 -8.02
CA LYS A 455 -0.92 31.76 -8.88
C LYS A 455 -2.16 31.15 -9.55
N VAL A 456 -2.14 29.85 -9.87
CA VAL A 456 -3.28 29.17 -10.51
C VAL A 456 -4.54 29.34 -9.66
N SER A 457 -4.47 28.94 -8.38
CA SER A 457 -5.60 29.04 -7.48
C SER A 457 -5.88 30.48 -7.04
N ILE A 458 -4.85 31.30 -6.83
CA ILE A 458 -5.03 32.71 -6.44
C ILE A 458 -5.85 33.48 -7.48
N ILE A 459 -5.52 33.34 -8.76
CA ILE A 459 -6.24 34.01 -9.86
C ILE A 459 -7.72 33.56 -9.89
N THR A 460 -8.00 32.27 -9.68
CA THR A 460 -9.39 31.80 -9.59
C THR A 460 -10.12 32.33 -8.36
N GLY A 461 -9.42 32.54 -7.24
CA GLY A 461 -10.00 33.15 -6.05
C GLY A 461 -10.23 34.66 -6.19
N ALA A 462 -9.43 35.34 -7.01
CA ALA A 462 -9.69 36.71 -7.41
C ALA A 462 -11.01 36.82 -8.17
N ASP A 463 -11.23 35.92 -9.13
CA ASP A 463 -12.47 35.86 -9.92
C ASP A 463 -13.69 35.52 -9.07
N TYR A 464 -13.59 34.49 -8.23
CA TYR A 464 -14.63 34.14 -7.28
C TYR A 464 -15.00 35.32 -6.37
N SER A 465 -14.02 35.98 -5.76
CA SER A 465 -14.28 37.02 -4.76
C SER A 465 -14.73 38.36 -5.35
N TRP A 466 -14.39 38.62 -6.62
CA TRP A 466 -14.90 39.77 -7.37
C TRP A 466 -16.35 39.55 -7.80
N ASN A 467 -16.68 38.38 -8.38
CA ASN A 467 -18.03 38.07 -8.85
C ASN A 467 -18.47 36.65 -8.47
N THR A 468 -18.91 36.49 -7.22
CA THR A 468 -19.31 35.19 -6.64
C THR A 468 -20.45 34.53 -7.42
N LYS A 469 -21.47 35.31 -7.82
CA LYS A 469 -22.69 34.83 -8.51
C LYS A 469 -22.41 34.24 -9.89
N GLU A 470 -21.50 34.84 -10.66
CA GLU A 470 -21.14 34.41 -12.02
C GLU A 470 -19.83 33.57 -12.05
N TYR A 471 -19.36 33.11 -10.89
CA TYR A 471 -18.14 32.31 -10.79
C TYR A 471 -18.36 30.91 -11.35
N ASP A 472 -17.69 30.60 -12.46
CA ASP A 472 -17.58 29.25 -13.02
C ASP A 472 -16.14 28.76 -12.84
N TYR A 473 -15.95 27.74 -12.00
CA TYR A 473 -14.62 27.23 -11.68
C TYR A 473 -13.88 26.66 -12.89
N ASN A 474 -14.56 26.12 -13.91
CA ASN A 474 -13.89 25.61 -15.11
C ASN A 474 -13.39 26.76 -15.98
N ARG A 475 -14.26 27.75 -16.27
CA ARG A 475 -13.87 28.98 -17.00
C ARG A 475 -12.69 29.65 -16.31
N SER A 476 -12.82 29.85 -15.00
CA SER A 476 -11.85 30.56 -14.17
C SER A 476 -10.50 29.84 -14.17
N TRP A 477 -10.51 28.51 -14.00
CA TRP A 477 -9.29 27.69 -14.01
C TRP A 477 -8.61 27.70 -15.38
N ASP A 478 -9.37 27.55 -16.46
CA ASP A 478 -8.83 27.59 -17.83
C ASP A 478 -8.18 28.95 -18.13
N LYS A 479 -8.76 30.06 -17.66
CA LYS A 479 -8.14 31.37 -17.79
C LYS A 479 -6.92 31.56 -16.90
N ALA A 480 -6.92 31.09 -15.66
CA ALA A 480 -5.73 31.13 -14.81
C ALA A 480 -4.56 30.37 -15.46
N LEU A 481 -4.83 29.20 -16.03
CA LEU A 481 -3.83 28.39 -16.74
C LEU A 481 -3.39 29.03 -18.07
N GLU A 482 -4.27 29.74 -18.76
CA GLU A 482 -3.91 30.53 -19.95
C GLU A 482 -2.98 31.69 -19.60
N ILE A 483 -3.27 32.43 -18.52
CA ILE A 483 -2.45 33.54 -18.05
C ILE A 483 -1.03 33.05 -17.68
N ILE A 484 -0.95 31.94 -16.95
CA ILE A 484 0.30 31.39 -16.43
C ILE A 484 1.08 30.61 -17.48
N GLY A 485 0.40 29.75 -18.24
CA GLY A 485 1.00 28.85 -19.22
C GLY A 485 1.18 29.47 -20.61
N LYS A 486 0.43 30.51 -20.96
CA LYS A 486 0.44 31.17 -22.28
C LYS A 486 0.32 30.15 -23.41
N GLU A 487 1.35 30.02 -24.25
CA GLU A 487 1.35 29.10 -25.40
C GLU A 487 1.31 27.62 -25.01
N VAL A 488 1.66 27.27 -23.77
CA VAL A 488 1.65 25.88 -23.27
C VAL A 488 0.50 25.59 -22.31
N LYS A 489 -0.59 26.40 -22.36
CA LYS A 489 -1.74 26.25 -21.45
C LYS A 489 -2.35 24.84 -21.45
N ASP A 490 -2.47 24.21 -22.62
CA ASP A 490 -3.12 22.89 -22.73
C ASP A 490 -2.28 21.81 -22.04
N ALA A 491 -0.95 21.87 -22.18
CA ALA A 491 -0.03 20.99 -21.46
C ALA A 491 -0.09 21.25 -19.96
N LEU A 492 -0.14 22.52 -19.54
CA LEU A 492 -0.27 22.89 -18.12
C LEU A 492 -1.59 22.41 -17.53
N LYS A 493 -2.69 22.46 -18.30
CA LYS A 493 -4.01 21.94 -17.92
C LYS A 493 -3.97 20.43 -17.70
N VAL A 494 -3.40 19.67 -18.64
CA VAL A 494 -3.26 18.21 -18.53
C VAL A 494 -2.47 17.83 -17.27
N PHE A 495 -1.38 18.53 -16.98
CA PHE A 495 -0.61 18.31 -15.74
C PHE A 495 -1.40 18.68 -14.48
N SER A 496 -2.01 19.87 -14.47
CA SER A 496 -2.71 20.40 -13.30
C SER A 496 -3.95 19.59 -12.93
N ASP A 497 -4.63 18.97 -13.91
CA ASP A 497 -5.81 18.11 -13.69
C ASP A 497 -5.53 16.89 -12.81
N HIS A 498 -4.27 16.48 -12.66
CA HIS A 498 -3.86 15.38 -11.78
C HIS A 498 -3.32 15.84 -10.42
N SER A 499 -3.39 17.13 -10.14
CA SER A 499 -2.84 17.73 -8.91
C SER A 499 -3.73 18.87 -8.42
N THR A 500 -5.05 18.65 -8.33
CA THR A 500 -6.01 19.62 -7.80
C THR A 500 -6.45 19.30 -6.37
N ARG A 501 -6.55 18.02 -6.00
CA ARG A 501 -7.14 17.56 -4.73
C ARG A 501 -6.09 17.35 -3.64
N LEU A 502 -6.21 18.10 -2.54
CA LEU A 502 -5.60 17.79 -1.24
C LEU A 502 -6.69 17.23 -0.32
N ASP A 503 -6.73 17.64 0.95
CA ASP A 503 -7.85 17.33 1.84
C ASP A 503 -9.11 18.12 1.43
N THR A 504 -8.93 19.23 0.69
CA THR A 504 -9.96 19.98 -0.02
C THR A 504 -9.59 20.23 -1.51
N GLY A 505 -10.40 20.98 -2.24
CA GLY A 505 -10.19 21.31 -3.65
C GLY A 505 -10.93 20.40 -4.64
N ARG A 506 -10.90 20.74 -5.93
CA ARG A 506 -11.54 19.95 -7.00
C ARG A 506 -10.96 18.52 -7.03
N PRO A 507 -11.77 17.46 -7.24
CA PRO A 507 -11.27 16.10 -7.46
C PRO A 507 -10.24 16.02 -8.59
N ASP A 508 -9.23 15.16 -8.45
CA ASP A 508 -8.21 14.92 -9.48
C ASP A 508 -8.82 14.14 -10.66
N SER A 509 -8.57 14.61 -11.89
CA SER A 509 -8.86 13.90 -13.15
C SER A 509 -10.21 13.16 -13.19
N PRO A 510 -11.34 13.84 -12.90
CA PRO A 510 -12.64 13.19 -12.72
C PRO A 510 -13.12 12.43 -13.97
N GLU A 511 -12.79 12.92 -15.17
CA GLU A 511 -13.12 12.24 -16.43
C GLU A 511 -12.33 10.93 -16.59
N LEU A 512 -11.03 10.94 -16.27
CA LEU A 512 -10.21 9.74 -16.25
C LEU A 512 -10.72 8.74 -15.21
N ASN A 513 -11.07 9.22 -14.01
CA ASN A 513 -11.59 8.34 -12.96
C ASN A 513 -12.89 7.66 -13.40
N ALA A 514 -13.83 8.41 -13.99
CA ALA A 514 -15.06 7.84 -14.53
C ALA A 514 -14.81 6.81 -15.64
N LEU A 515 -13.82 7.05 -16.52
CA LEU A 515 -13.38 6.10 -17.54
C LEU A 515 -12.84 4.81 -16.89
N ILE A 516 -11.99 4.93 -15.87
CA ILE A 516 -11.40 3.79 -15.15
C ILE A 516 -12.47 2.98 -14.40
N GLU A 517 -13.38 3.64 -13.70
CA GLU A 517 -14.50 2.99 -12.99
C GLU A 517 -15.44 2.25 -13.96
N GLY A 518 -15.76 2.89 -15.08
CA GLY A 518 -16.55 2.28 -16.15
C GLY A 518 -15.85 1.06 -16.76
N MET A 519 -14.54 1.15 -17.01
CA MET A 519 -13.72 0.04 -17.48
C MET A 519 -13.71 -1.11 -16.49
N TRP A 520 -13.47 -0.85 -15.19
CA TRP A 520 -13.48 -1.91 -14.18
C TRP A 520 -14.84 -2.57 -14.02
N THR A 521 -15.93 -1.80 -14.08
CA THR A 521 -17.29 -2.36 -14.02
C THR A 521 -17.52 -3.36 -15.17
N LYS A 522 -17.09 -2.99 -16.39
CA LYS A 522 -17.15 -3.89 -17.55
C LYS A 522 -16.21 -5.08 -17.43
N TRP A 523 -14.99 -4.85 -16.92
CA TRP A 523 -14.01 -5.90 -16.68
C TRP A 523 -14.56 -6.98 -15.75
N ASP A 524 -15.14 -6.58 -14.62
CA ASP A 524 -15.68 -7.47 -13.58
C ASP A 524 -16.91 -8.25 -14.08
N ASN A 525 -17.65 -7.71 -15.06
CA ASN A 525 -18.76 -8.39 -15.74
C ASN A 525 -18.33 -9.24 -16.96
N ASP A 526 -17.03 -9.34 -17.24
CA ASP A 526 -16.46 -9.97 -18.43
C ASP A 526 -16.98 -9.41 -19.77
N GLU A 527 -17.23 -8.10 -19.82
CA GLU A 527 -17.60 -7.36 -21.03
C GLU A 527 -16.36 -6.92 -21.84
N ASP A 528 -16.58 -6.44 -23.07
CA ASP A 528 -15.53 -5.85 -23.91
C ASP A 528 -15.15 -4.44 -23.40
N VAL A 529 -13.84 -4.25 -23.17
CA VAL A 529 -13.23 -3.01 -22.66
C VAL A 529 -12.26 -2.38 -23.67
N SER A 530 -12.26 -2.85 -24.93
CA SER A 530 -11.27 -2.43 -25.93
C SER A 530 -11.28 -0.92 -26.20
N LEU A 531 -12.44 -0.29 -26.14
CA LEU A 531 -12.59 1.16 -26.30
C LEU A 531 -11.99 1.91 -25.10
N GLU A 532 -12.31 1.47 -23.88
CA GLU A 532 -11.80 2.08 -22.65
C GLU A 532 -10.28 1.97 -22.55
N LEU A 533 -9.71 0.81 -22.87
CA LEU A 533 -8.26 0.62 -22.90
C LEU A 533 -7.60 1.52 -23.95
N GLN A 534 -8.22 1.74 -25.12
CA GLN A 534 -7.70 2.66 -26.12
C GLN A 534 -7.76 4.14 -25.65
N GLU A 535 -8.82 4.54 -24.97
CA GLU A 535 -8.90 5.90 -24.39
C GLU A 535 -7.91 6.11 -23.24
N LEU A 536 -7.63 5.08 -22.44
CA LEU A 536 -6.56 5.13 -21.43
C LEU A 536 -5.18 5.31 -22.08
N ILE A 537 -4.89 4.62 -23.20
CA ILE A 537 -3.65 4.83 -23.97
C ILE A 537 -3.55 6.28 -24.46
N ASN A 538 -4.65 6.83 -24.99
CA ASN A 538 -4.69 8.22 -25.46
C ASN A 538 -4.40 9.19 -24.30
N HIS A 539 -4.98 8.94 -23.12
CA HIS A 539 -4.78 9.78 -21.95
C HIS A 539 -3.35 9.74 -21.42
N PHE A 540 -2.78 8.54 -21.24
CA PHE A 540 -1.39 8.42 -20.78
C PHE A 540 -0.39 8.99 -21.79
N SER A 541 -0.66 8.88 -23.09
CA SER A 541 0.16 9.52 -24.13
C SER A 541 0.12 11.04 -24.01
N LYS A 542 -1.07 11.64 -23.79
CA LYS A 542 -1.22 13.08 -23.54
C LYS A 542 -0.48 13.54 -22.28
N MET A 543 -0.50 12.74 -21.20
CA MET A 543 0.25 13.05 -19.97
C MET A 543 1.76 13.14 -20.26
N LYS A 544 2.30 12.18 -21.01
CA LYS A 544 3.71 12.16 -21.41
C LYS A 544 4.08 13.35 -22.28
N GLU A 545 3.26 13.65 -23.29
CA GLU A 545 3.45 14.80 -24.18
C GLU A 545 3.41 16.12 -23.39
N ALA A 546 2.44 16.29 -22.50
CA ALA A 546 2.32 17.47 -21.66
C ALA A 546 3.56 17.70 -20.79
N SER A 547 4.10 16.64 -20.16
CA SER A 547 5.37 16.72 -19.41
C SER A 547 6.51 17.24 -20.29
N ALA A 548 6.71 16.64 -21.46
CA ALA A 548 7.78 17.02 -22.38
C ALA A 548 7.62 18.48 -22.89
N THR A 549 6.40 18.90 -23.21
CA THR A 549 6.09 20.27 -23.63
C THR A 549 6.39 21.26 -22.51
N LEU A 550 5.99 20.99 -21.27
CA LEU A 550 6.23 21.90 -20.14
C LEU A 550 7.72 22.04 -19.84
N LYS A 551 8.46 20.94 -19.77
CA LYS A 551 9.92 20.96 -19.52
C LYS A 551 10.69 21.79 -20.55
N THR A 552 10.27 21.75 -21.80
CA THR A 552 10.98 22.42 -22.91
C THR A 552 10.51 23.84 -23.16
N SER A 553 9.21 24.09 -23.07
CA SER A 553 8.56 25.26 -23.68
C SER A 553 7.90 26.20 -22.66
N LEU A 554 7.80 25.81 -21.38
CA LEU A 554 7.30 26.71 -20.34
C LEU A 554 8.27 27.89 -20.14
N LYS A 555 7.78 29.10 -20.43
CA LYS A 555 8.57 30.35 -20.34
C LYS A 555 8.81 30.77 -18.89
N ASN A 556 7.85 30.55 -18.00
CA ASN A 556 8.01 30.82 -16.57
C ASN A 556 8.97 29.81 -15.93
N LYS A 557 10.26 30.17 -15.83
CA LYS A 557 11.30 29.29 -15.31
C LYS A 557 11.22 29.06 -13.80
N LYS A 558 10.67 30.03 -13.05
CA LYS A 558 10.43 29.87 -11.62
C LYS A 558 9.34 28.83 -11.38
N LEU A 559 8.21 28.91 -12.10
CA LEU A 559 7.17 27.87 -12.05
C LEU A 559 7.74 26.51 -12.44
N LEU A 560 8.50 26.42 -13.54
CA LEU A 560 9.12 25.17 -13.98
C LEU A 560 9.95 24.54 -12.85
N SER A 561 10.79 25.32 -12.18
CA SER A 561 11.63 24.83 -11.07
C SER A 561 10.81 24.33 -9.87
N GLN A 562 9.62 24.89 -9.63
CA GLN A 562 8.74 24.48 -8.53
C GLN A 562 7.95 23.19 -8.84
N ILE A 563 7.78 22.84 -10.13
CA ILE A 563 6.98 21.67 -10.55
C ILE A 563 7.79 20.54 -11.20
N GLU A 564 9.10 20.71 -11.38
CA GLU A 564 9.94 19.82 -12.21
C GLU A 564 9.93 18.37 -11.71
N ASN A 565 10.05 18.14 -10.40
CA ASN A 565 10.04 16.79 -9.85
C ASN A 565 8.64 16.13 -9.96
N HIS A 566 7.57 16.90 -9.81
CA HIS A 566 6.21 16.43 -10.07
C HIS A 566 6.01 16.07 -11.53
N LEU A 567 6.58 16.85 -12.48
CA LEU A 567 6.56 16.51 -13.91
C LEU A 567 7.32 15.22 -14.21
N LEU A 568 8.45 14.97 -13.54
CA LEU A 568 9.18 13.70 -13.64
C LEU A 568 8.31 12.52 -13.19
N LYS A 569 7.71 12.61 -12.00
CA LYS A 569 6.84 11.54 -11.48
C LYS A 569 5.56 11.36 -12.33
N PHE A 570 5.00 12.45 -12.84
CA PHE A 570 3.85 12.44 -13.76
C PHE A 570 4.15 11.68 -15.06
N GLU A 571 5.34 11.89 -15.64
CA GLU A 571 5.80 11.16 -16.81
C GLU A 571 6.04 9.67 -16.51
N MET A 572 6.60 9.35 -15.35
CA MET A 572 6.74 7.95 -14.89
C MET A 572 5.38 7.26 -14.75
N TYR A 573 4.37 7.95 -14.21
CA TYR A 573 3.01 7.43 -14.16
C TYR A 573 2.41 7.22 -15.55
N ALA A 574 2.67 8.13 -16.49
CA ALA A 574 2.23 7.97 -17.88
C ALA A 574 2.83 6.71 -18.54
N ASP A 575 4.15 6.52 -18.42
CA ASP A 575 4.85 5.35 -18.98
C ASP A 575 4.42 4.03 -18.32
N THR A 576 4.21 4.05 -17.00
CA THR A 576 3.72 2.90 -16.25
C THR A 576 2.25 2.59 -16.60
N GLY A 577 1.43 3.62 -16.77
CA GLY A 577 0.03 3.51 -17.22
C GLY A 577 -0.07 2.87 -18.61
N LEU A 578 0.76 3.28 -19.56
CA LEU A 578 0.83 2.66 -20.90
C LEU A 578 1.22 1.17 -20.81
N THR A 579 2.26 0.85 -20.03
CA THR A 579 2.69 -0.53 -19.81
C THR A 579 1.59 -1.38 -19.16
N THR A 580 0.85 -0.78 -18.23
CA THR A 580 -0.28 -1.42 -17.52
C THR A 580 -1.43 -1.72 -18.46
N VAL A 581 -1.79 -0.80 -19.37
CA VAL A 581 -2.85 -1.05 -20.34
C VAL A 581 -2.48 -2.17 -21.31
N GLU A 582 -1.22 -2.24 -21.77
CA GLU A 582 -0.76 -3.36 -22.58
C GLU A 582 -0.82 -4.69 -21.81
N MET A 583 -0.47 -4.71 -20.53
CA MET A 583 -0.67 -5.90 -19.67
C MET A 583 -2.14 -6.35 -19.64
N LEU A 584 -3.10 -5.42 -19.48
CA LEU A 584 -4.53 -5.75 -19.48
C LEU A 584 -5.02 -6.27 -20.84
N LYS A 585 -4.49 -5.74 -21.94
CA LYS A 585 -4.76 -6.25 -23.30
C LYS A 585 -4.21 -7.66 -23.49
N ASP A 586 -3.01 -7.94 -22.97
CA ASP A 586 -2.42 -9.28 -22.99
C ASP A 586 -3.27 -10.27 -22.18
N ILE A 587 -3.80 -9.86 -21.02
CA ILE A 587 -4.72 -10.68 -20.23
C ILE A 587 -6.00 -11.01 -21.02
N LYS A 588 -6.65 -10.03 -21.66
CA LYS A 588 -7.88 -10.25 -22.45
C LYS A 588 -7.65 -11.08 -23.72
N SER A 589 -6.45 -11.02 -24.30
CA SER A 589 -6.07 -11.83 -25.46
C SER A 589 -5.45 -13.18 -25.09
N ASP A 590 -5.36 -13.49 -23.80
CA ASP A 590 -4.73 -14.69 -23.24
C ASP A 590 -3.25 -14.89 -23.65
N ASN A 591 -2.51 -13.78 -23.78
CA ASN A 591 -1.11 -13.75 -24.14
C ASN A 591 -0.20 -13.70 -22.91
N MET A 592 0.15 -14.87 -22.38
CA MET A 592 0.94 -14.98 -21.14
C MET A 592 2.36 -14.39 -21.24
N VAL A 593 3.01 -14.51 -22.39
CA VAL A 593 4.37 -13.95 -22.61
C VAL A 593 4.33 -12.42 -22.61
N GLY A 594 3.37 -11.83 -23.33
CA GLY A 594 3.15 -10.38 -23.31
C GLY A 594 2.78 -9.87 -21.92
N PHE A 595 1.83 -10.55 -21.27
CA PHE A 595 1.40 -10.26 -19.90
C PHE A 595 2.60 -10.21 -18.96
N TRP A 596 3.43 -11.25 -18.95
CA TRP A 596 4.56 -11.32 -18.03
C TRP A 596 5.59 -10.22 -18.31
N ASN A 597 5.88 -9.94 -19.59
CA ASN A 597 6.81 -8.87 -19.96
C ASN A 597 6.33 -7.50 -19.45
N ASN A 598 5.04 -7.20 -19.58
CA ASN A 598 4.46 -5.95 -19.12
C ASN A 598 4.33 -5.92 -17.59
N LYS A 599 3.96 -7.04 -16.95
CA LYS A 599 3.90 -7.18 -15.49
C LYS A 599 5.27 -6.93 -14.84
N TYR A 600 6.33 -7.52 -15.37
CA TYR A 600 7.70 -7.32 -14.89
C TYR A 600 8.12 -5.85 -14.99
N ARG A 601 7.97 -5.25 -16.18
CA ARG A 601 8.31 -3.83 -16.41
C ARG A 601 7.51 -2.89 -15.51
N GLY A 602 6.20 -3.13 -15.37
CA GLY A 602 5.34 -2.34 -14.48
C GLY A 602 5.74 -2.45 -13.02
N THR A 603 6.23 -3.62 -12.57
CA THR A 603 6.62 -3.84 -11.17
C THR A 603 7.90 -3.09 -10.84
N LYS A 604 8.91 -3.11 -11.73
CA LYS A 604 10.10 -2.26 -11.61
C LYS A 604 9.72 -0.77 -11.61
N ALA A 605 8.84 -0.35 -12.52
CA ALA A 605 8.41 1.04 -12.61
C ALA A 605 7.65 1.52 -11.35
N LEU A 606 6.85 0.65 -10.72
CA LEU A 606 6.20 0.93 -9.44
C LEU A 606 7.22 1.14 -8.31
N LEU A 607 8.26 0.31 -8.22
CA LEU A 607 9.34 0.51 -7.24
C LEU A 607 10.04 1.86 -7.44
N ASP A 608 10.30 2.24 -8.69
CA ASP A 608 10.88 3.54 -9.01
C ASP A 608 9.94 4.69 -8.64
N LEU A 609 8.63 4.57 -8.90
CA LEU A 609 7.60 5.54 -8.50
C LEU A 609 7.54 5.71 -6.98
N ASP A 610 7.57 4.59 -6.24
CA ASP A 610 7.50 4.54 -4.78
C ASP A 610 8.76 5.15 -4.13
N SER A 611 9.89 5.16 -4.84
CA SER A 611 11.12 5.83 -4.39
C SER A 611 11.08 7.37 -4.47
N LYS A 612 10.10 7.96 -5.17
CA LYS A 612 10.00 9.42 -5.35
C LYS A 612 9.16 10.06 -4.26
N LYS A 613 9.70 11.10 -3.62
CA LYS A 613 9.04 11.84 -2.53
C LYS A 613 7.77 12.54 -3.02
N GLU A 614 7.80 13.13 -4.21
CA GLU A 614 6.72 13.94 -4.76
C GLU A 614 5.43 13.13 -4.94
N THR A 615 4.28 13.77 -4.80
CA THR A 615 2.97 13.13 -4.92
C THR A 615 2.15 13.82 -6.00
N ILE A 616 1.67 13.05 -6.98
CA ILE A 616 0.79 13.47 -8.08
C ILE A 616 0.02 12.25 -8.61
N SER A 617 -1.17 12.43 -9.17
CA SER A 617 -2.03 11.35 -9.70
C SER A 617 -2.35 10.21 -8.71
N ASN A 618 -2.11 10.43 -7.42
CA ASN A 618 -2.14 9.41 -6.37
C ASN A 618 -3.54 8.89 -6.03
N LEU A 619 -4.59 9.59 -6.47
CA LEU A 619 -5.98 9.21 -6.23
C LEU A 619 -6.64 8.44 -7.39
N VAL A 620 -6.04 8.48 -8.59
CA VAL A 620 -6.68 7.94 -9.81
C VAL A 620 -5.74 7.00 -10.57
N VAL A 621 -4.60 7.49 -11.03
CA VAL A 621 -3.66 6.69 -11.86
C VAL A 621 -2.94 5.64 -11.01
N ASP A 622 -2.45 6.02 -9.83
CA ASP A 622 -1.73 5.10 -8.94
C ASP A 622 -2.61 3.90 -8.50
N PRO A 623 -3.86 4.11 -8.00
CA PRO A 623 -4.76 3.00 -7.70
C PRO A 623 -5.11 2.14 -8.92
N PHE A 624 -5.26 2.74 -10.10
CA PHE A 624 -5.49 1.99 -11.34
C PHE A 624 -4.34 1.03 -11.65
N ILE A 625 -3.09 1.50 -11.59
CA ILE A 625 -1.91 0.68 -11.84
C ILE A 625 -1.85 -0.46 -10.82
N ARG A 626 -1.97 -0.16 -9.52
CA ARG A 626 -1.89 -1.18 -8.46
C ARG A 626 -3.01 -2.22 -8.56
N LYS A 627 -4.26 -1.80 -8.81
CA LYS A 627 -5.38 -2.74 -9.04
C LYS A 627 -5.12 -3.61 -10.26
N SER A 628 -4.59 -3.05 -11.34
CA SER A 628 -4.24 -3.83 -12.54
C SER A 628 -3.16 -4.88 -12.27
N HIS A 629 -2.17 -4.55 -11.43
CA HIS A 629 -1.16 -5.51 -10.99
C HIS A 629 -1.76 -6.66 -10.15
N GLN A 630 -2.77 -6.38 -9.32
CA GLN A 630 -3.52 -7.42 -8.59
C GLN A 630 -4.32 -8.31 -9.54
N VAL A 631 -5.00 -7.73 -10.52
CA VAL A 631 -5.68 -8.48 -11.58
C VAL A 631 -4.70 -9.39 -12.34
N GLY A 632 -3.49 -8.88 -12.61
CA GLY A 632 -2.42 -9.67 -13.20
C GLY A 632 -2.00 -10.87 -12.35
N ASN A 633 -1.87 -10.70 -11.03
CA ASN A 633 -1.55 -11.80 -10.12
C ASN A 633 -2.66 -12.89 -10.15
N THR A 634 -3.92 -12.48 -10.14
CA THR A 634 -5.06 -13.39 -10.25
C THR A 634 -5.08 -14.12 -11.60
N TYR A 635 -4.78 -13.42 -12.70
CA TYR A 635 -4.68 -14.03 -14.03
C TYR A 635 -3.57 -15.10 -14.07
N PHE A 636 -2.39 -14.78 -13.57
CA PHE A 636 -1.27 -15.73 -13.49
C PHE A 636 -1.63 -16.96 -12.66
N ASP A 637 -2.19 -16.78 -11.46
CA ASP A 637 -2.58 -17.91 -10.61
C ASP A 637 -3.62 -18.81 -11.29
N ASN A 638 -4.65 -18.22 -11.90
CA ASN A 638 -5.68 -18.98 -12.61
C ASN A 638 -5.13 -19.77 -13.82
N LYS A 639 -4.03 -19.31 -14.43
CA LYS A 639 -3.41 -19.97 -15.60
C LYS A 639 -2.36 -21.03 -15.23
N THR A 640 -1.79 -20.91 -14.04
CA THR A 640 -0.71 -21.79 -13.56
C THR A 640 -1.19 -22.81 -12.53
N THR A 641 -2.35 -22.60 -11.92
CA THR A 641 -2.94 -23.48 -10.90
C THR A 641 -4.25 -24.10 -11.40
N VAL A 642 -4.27 -25.42 -11.62
CA VAL A 642 -5.48 -26.17 -12.05
C VAL A 642 -6.16 -26.85 -10.85
N LEU A 643 -5.40 -27.59 -10.04
CA LEU A 643 -5.88 -28.17 -8.79
C LEU A 643 -5.47 -27.25 -7.63
N LYS A 644 -6.42 -26.44 -7.15
CA LYS A 644 -6.23 -25.66 -5.91
C LYS A 644 -6.36 -26.57 -4.69
N ASP A 645 -5.54 -26.34 -3.67
CA ASP A 645 -5.76 -26.97 -2.38
C ASP A 645 -7.12 -26.55 -1.83
N LYS A 646 -7.75 -27.49 -1.13
CA LYS A 646 -9.05 -27.23 -0.55
C LYS A 646 -8.88 -26.37 0.69
N GLU A 647 -9.24 -25.09 0.56
CA GLU A 647 -9.41 -24.22 1.71
C GLU A 647 -10.70 -24.56 2.46
N TYR A 648 -10.60 -24.60 3.78
CA TYR A 648 -11.72 -24.81 4.67
C TYR A 648 -12.13 -23.46 5.27
N SER A 649 -13.43 -23.17 5.25
CA SER A 649 -13.99 -22.00 5.92
C SER A 649 -14.33 -22.40 7.35
N TYR A 650 -13.72 -21.74 8.33
CA TYR A 650 -13.91 -22.01 9.75
C TYR A 650 -14.75 -20.90 10.38
N THR A 651 -15.91 -21.25 10.93
CA THR A 651 -16.67 -20.36 11.81
C THR A 651 -16.50 -20.85 13.24
N SER A 652 -15.86 -20.06 14.10
CA SER A 652 -15.63 -20.46 15.49
C SER A 652 -16.92 -20.76 16.24
N ILE A 653 -16.91 -21.80 17.08
CA ILE A 653 -17.94 -22.11 18.07
C ILE A 653 -17.28 -22.32 19.43
N GLY A 654 -18.00 -22.08 20.51
CA GLY A 654 -17.45 -22.22 21.85
C GLY A 654 -18.19 -21.39 22.87
N ASN A 655 -17.92 -21.65 24.14
CA ASN A 655 -18.46 -20.88 25.26
C ASN A 655 -17.36 -20.33 26.18
N LEU A 656 -16.09 -20.49 25.82
CA LEU A 656 -14.98 -19.84 26.52
C LEU A 656 -14.91 -18.36 26.14
N GLU A 657 -14.92 -17.49 27.15
CA GLU A 657 -14.58 -16.08 26.94
C GLU A 657 -13.10 -15.95 26.58
N HIS A 658 -12.81 -15.17 25.55
CA HIS A 658 -11.44 -14.85 25.16
C HIS A 658 -10.90 -13.67 25.97
N ASN A 659 -9.58 -13.61 26.08
CA ASN A 659 -8.88 -12.51 26.72
C ASN A 659 -8.98 -11.26 25.83
N GLU A 660 -9.43 -10.14 26.38
CA GLU A 660 -9.55 -8.85 25.69
C GLU A 660 -8.61 -7.82 26.31
N TYR A 661 -7.87 -7.10 25.47
CA TYR A 661 -7.08 -5.94 25.86
C TYR A 661 -7.69 -4.68 25.24
N GLU A 662 -8.22 -3.77 26.07
CA GLU A 662 -8.78 -2.51 25.58
C GLU A 662 -7.77 -1.37 25.78
N GLN A 663 -7.20 -0.90 24.66
CA GLN A 663 -6.50 0.39 24.55
C GLN A 663 -6.93 1.08 23.25
N TRP A 664 -6.86 2.42 23.19
CA TRP A 664 -7.36 3.23 22.06
C TRP A 664 -6.69 2.95 20.71
N TYR A 665 -5.54 2.27 20.69
CA TYR A 665 -4.77 1.91 19.50
C TYR A 665 -4.75 0.40 19.22
N MET A 666 -5.43 -0.43 20.02
CA MET A 666 -5.51 -1.88 19.83
C MET A 666 -6.91 -2.27 19.32
N PRO A 667 -7.03 -3.16 18.32
CA PRO A 667 -8.28 -3.82 18.01
C PRO A 667 -8.77 -4.62 19.22
N LYS A 668 -10.08 -4.62 19.50
CA LYS A 668 -10.66 -5.33 20.65
C LYS A 668 -10.47 -6.86 20.64
N SER A 669 -9.96 -7.44 19.55
CA SER A 669 -10.01 -8.89 19.26
C SER A 669 -8.62 -9.50 18.99
N THR A 670 -7.66 -9.36 19.90
CA THR A 670 -6.29 -9.92 19.69
C THR A 670 -6.21 -11.43 19.94
N HIS A 671 -7.11 -12.01 20.73
CA HIS A 671 -7.13 -13.45 21.06
C HIS A 671 -8.51 -14.10 20.86
N ASP A 672 -9.32 -13.54 19.98
CA ASP A 672 -10.63 -14.11 19.71
C ASP A 672 -10.52 -15.50 19.04
N PRO A 673 -11.57 -16.33 19.10
CA PRO A 673 -11.55 -17.68 18.54
C PRO A 673 -11.16 -17.79 17.06
N SER A 674 -11.30 -16.75 16.24
CA SER A 674 -10.88 -16.78 14.83
C SER A 674 -9.36 -16.96 14.67
N LYS A 675 -8.59 -16.58 15.70
CA LYS A 675 -7.13 -16.70 15.76
C LYS A 675 -6.61 -18.13 15.78
N MET A 676 -7.45 -19.13 16.05
CA MET A 676 -7.03 -20.54 15.91
C MET A 676 -6.93 -21.01 14.45
N PHE A 677 -7.33 -20.18 13.48
CA PHE A 677 -7.49 -20.56 12.07
C PHE A 677 -6.69 -19.71 11.09
N ASP A 678 -5.91 -18.73 11.57
CA ASP A 678 -5.23 -17.75 10.70
C ASP A 678 -3.86 -18.23 10.17
N GLU A 679 -3.47 -19.46 10.53
CA GLU A 679 -2.20 -20.11 10.15
C GLU A 679 -0.94 -19.46 10.74
N LEU A 680 -1.10 -18.41 11.54
CA LEU A 680 -0.01 -17.75 12.21
C LEU A 680 0.23 -18.47 13.54
N LEU A 681 1.39 -19.13 13.66
CA LEU A 681 1.79 -19.76 14.91
C LEU A 681 2.20 -18.75 15.99
N ASP A 682 2.13 -17.45 15.66
CA ASP A 682 2.56 -16.34 16.49
C ASP A 682 1.43 -15.63 17.26
N ASN A 683 0.21 -16.15 17.16
CA ASN A 683 -0.93 -15.72 17.93
C ASN A 683 -1.85 -16.92 18.18
N GLY A 684 -3.00 -16.69 18.81
CA GLY A 684 -3.97 -17.77 19.04
C GLY A 684 -5.11 -17.34 19.94
N PHE A 685 -6.10 -18.22 20.07
CA PHE A 685 -7.16 -18.07 21.05
C PHE A 685 -6.57 -18.21 22.46
N TRP A 686 -6.90 -17.29 23.36
CA TRP A 686 -6.50 -17.37 24.76
C TRP A 686 -7.69 -17.13 25.67
N SER A 687 -7.98 -18.08 26.55
CA SER A 687 -9.09 -17.94 27.47
C SER A 687 -8.82 -16.81 28.47
N LYS A 688 -9.86 -16.03 28.78
CA LYS A 688 -9.79 -14.94 29.75
C LYS A 688 -9.44 -15.43 31.15
N ASN A 689 -10.09 -16.52 31.56
CA ASN A 689 -10.01 -17.13 32.88
C ASN A 689 -9.56 -18.60 32.79
N ALA A 690 -9.20 -19.15 33.96
CA ALA A 690 -9.07 -20.58 34.15
C ALA A 690 -10.36 -21.31 33.74
N VAL A 691 -10.23 -22.55 33.28
CA VAL A 691 -11.31 -23.23 32.56
C VAL A 691 -12.03 -24.28 33.42
N ASN A 692 -13.31 -24.50 33.13
CA ASN A 692 -14.21 -25.39 33.85
C ASN A 692 -14.65 -26.60 33.01
N GLU A 693 -15.03 -27.68 33.68
CA GLU A 693 -15.63 -28.86 33.07
C GLU A 693 -16.87 -28.47 32.23
N GLY A 694 -16.91 -28.98 30.99
CA GLY A 694 -17.99 -28.72 30.04
C GLY A 694 -17.80 -27.48 29.15
N GLU A 695 -16.83 -26.61 29.45
CA GLU A 695 -16.42 -25.54 28.54
C GLU A 695 -15.71 -26.11 27.30
N TYR A 696 -15.84 -25.43 26.16
CA TYR A 696 -15.32 -25.90 24.88
C TYR A 696 -14.99 -24.79 23.91
N VAL A 697 -14.15 -25.13 22.94
CA VAL A 697 -13.80 -24.34 21.77
C VAL A 697 -13.80 -25.23 20.52
N GLY A 698 -14.14 -24.70 19.35
CA GLY A 698 -14.24 -25.48 18.12
C GLY A 698 -14.63 -24.65 16.91
N PHE A 699 -15.08 -25.31 15.84
CA PHE A 699 -15.54 -24.65 14.62
C PHE A 699 -16.65 -25.40 13.89
N ASP A 700 -17.36 -24.66 13.04
CA ASP A 700 -18.28 -25.10 11.99
C ASP A 700 -17.61 -24.90 10.60
N LEU A 701 -17.61 -25.95 9.78
CA LEU A 701 -17.12 -25.95 8.39
C LEU A 701 -18.14 -25.41 7.37
N GLY A 702 -19.34 -25.03 7.82
CA GLY A 702 -20.48 -24.56 7.03
C GLY A 702 -21.23 -25.66 6.26
N LYS A 703 -20.56 -26.80 5.99
CA LYS A 703 -21.10 -27.98 5.33
C LYS A 703 -20.43 -29.25 5.86
N VAL A 704 -21.08 -30.40 5.63
CA VAL A 704 -20.51 -31.72 5.95
C VAL A 704 -19.31 -31.97 5.04
N GLU A 705 -18.19 -32.31 5.65
CA GLU A 705 -16.92 -32.59 5.00
C GLU A 705 -16.36 -33.94 5.46
N LYS A 706 -15.66 -34.61 4.55
CA LYS A 706 -14.93 -35.84 4.87
C LYS A 706 -13.62 -35.49 5.55
N LEU A 707 -13.42 -35.94 6.79
CA LEU A 707 -12.25 -35.71 7.61
C LEU A 707 -11.35 -36.95 7.64
N LYS A 708 -10.11 -36.76 7.19
CA LYS A 708 -8.97 -37.69 7.23
C LYS A 708 -8.11 -37.50 8.48
N ASN A 709 -8.06 -36.27 9.00
CA ASN A 709 -7.45 -35.98 10.29
C ASN A 709 -8.00 -34.69 10.91
N VAL A 710 -7.80 -34.56 12.22
CA VAL A 710 -8.02 -33.33 13.01
C VAL A 710 -6.71 -32.99 13.71
N TYR A 711 -6.26 -31.73 13.59
CA TYR A 711 -5.04 -31.21 14.19
C TYR A 711 -5.37 -30.16 15.24
N PHE A 712 -4.78 -30.28 16.43
CA PHE A 712 -5.02 -29.40 17.57
C PHE A 712 -3.69 -29.12 18.29
N LEU A 713 -3.34 -27.83 18.41
CA LEU A 713 -2.08 -27.36 19.01
C LEU A 713 -2.35 -26.32 20.11
N MET A 714 -1.94 -26.66 21.34
CA MET A 714 -2.14 -25.82 22.53
C MET A 714 -0.87 -25.07 23.01
N GLY A 715 -1.09 -24.01 23.81
CA GLY A 715 -0.11 -23.14 24.47
C GLY A 715 0.86 -22.43 23.55
N LYS A 716 1.54 -21.40 24.06
CA LYS A 716 2.37 -20.45 23.30
C LYS A 716 3.70 -21.06 22.85
N THR A 717 4.39 -21.76 23.77
CA THR A 717 5.69 -22.41 23.56
C THR A 717 5.61 -23.90 23.92
N GLY A 718 6.70 -24.67 23.73
CA GLY A 718 6.76 -26.08 24.14
C GLY A 718 6.59 -26.28 25.66
N TYR A 719 6.97 -25.29 26.48
CA TYR A 719 6.98 -25.33 27.95
C TYR A 719 5.86 -24.51 28.61
N ASP A 720 5.01 -23.84 27.82
CA ASP A 720 3.90 -23.03 28.34
C ASP A 720 2.90 -23.87 29.17
N THR A 721 2.42 -23.32 30.29
CA THR A 721 1.48 -24.01 31.19
C THR A 721 0.02 -23.77 30.84
N ASP A 722 -0.30 -22.83 29.94
CA ASP A 722 -1.68 -22.55 29.47
C ASP A 722 -2.18 -23.61 28.48
N ILE A 723 -2.14 -24.87 28.92
CA ILE A 723 -2.62 -26.07 28.22
C ILE A 723 -3.56 -26.85 29.11
N ILE A 724 -4.50 -27.55 28.48
CA ILE A 724 -5.46 -28.41 29.16
C ILE A 724 -5.40 -29.79 28.52
N LEU A 725 -4.91 -30.79 29.24
CA LEU A 725 -4.83 -32.19 28.76
C LEU A 725 -6.05 -33.03 29.18
N ASP A 726 -6.77 -32.60 30.22
CA ASP A 726 -8.04 -33.19 30.66
C ASP A 726 -9.21 -32.72 29.77
N GLY A 727 -9.24 -33.22 28.53
CA GLY A 727 -10.32 -32.94 27.58
C GLY A 727 -10.48 -33.99 26.48
N VAL A 728 -11.52 -33.80 25.67
CA VAL A 728 -11.96 -34.72 24.62
C VAL A 728 -12.16 -33.97 23.29
N LEU A 729 -11.71 -34.56 22.18
CA LEU A 729 -12.05 -34.09 20.83
C LEU A 729 -13.31 -34.79 20.36
N GLU A 730 -14.28 -34.00 19.90
CA GLU A 730 -15.60 -34.46 19.46
C GLU A 730 -15.94 -33.87 18.08
N TYR A 731 -16.78 -34.58 17.32
CA TYR A 731 -17.29 -34.12 16.04
C TYR A 731 -18.81 -34.28 15.96
N SER A 732 -19.43 -33.54 15.04
CA SER A 732 -20.87 -33.60 14.82
C SER A 732 -21.24 -33.26 13.36
N LEU A 733 -22.37 -33.79 12.91
CA LEU A 733 -23.00 -33.42 11.63
C LEU A 733 -23.95 -32.23 11.77
N ASP A 734 -24.54 -32.03 12.96
CA ASP A 734 -25.64 -31.09 13.20
C ASP A 734 -25.35 -30.04 14.29
N GLY A 735 -24.32 -30.25 15.11
CA GLY A 735 -23.91 -29.35 16.20
C GLY A 735 -24.64 -29.65 17.53
N GLU A 736 -25.57 -30.61 17.55
CA GLU A 736 -26.34 -31.03 18.72
C GLU A 736 -25.91 -32.42 19.19
N ASN A 737 -25.74 -33.37 18.27
CA ASN A 737 -25.35 -34.74 18.54
C ASN A 737 -23.84 -34.90 18.34
N TRP A 738 -23.11 -35.03 19.45
CA TRP A 738 -21.65 -35.11 19.45
C TRP A 738 -21.17 -36.54 19.62
N LEU A 739 -20.23 -36.94 18.77
CA LEU A 739 -19.53 -38.22 18.83
C LEU A 739 -18.07 -37.98 19.19
N THR A 740 -17.51 -38.82 20.06
CA THR A 740 -16.11 -38.71 20.44
C THR A 740 -15.20 -39.15 19.30
N LEU A 741 -14.21 -38.33 18.98
CA LEU A 741 -13.12 -38.64 18.06
C LEU A 741 -11.89 -39.18 18.81
N GLN A 742 -11.55 -38.57 19.94
CA GLN A 742 -10.43 -38.96 20.80
C GLN A 742 -10.76 -38.68 22.27
N ASP A 743 -10.84 -39.74 23.08
CA ASP A 743 -11.29 -39.72 24.48
C ASP A 743 -10.29 -39.07 25.46
N THR A 744 -9.02 -38.94 25.09
CA THR A 744 -7.98 -38.37 25.96
C THR A 744 -6.91 -37.65 25.13
N ILE A 745 -6.57 -36.43 25.54
CA ILE A 745 -5.50 -35.62 24.96
C ILE A 745 -4.28 -35.67 25.88
N GLU A 746 -3.31 -36.51 25.52
CA GLU A 746 -2.12 -36.72 26.35
C GLU A 746 -0.99 -35.71 26.05
N ASN A 747 -1.11 -34.95 24.96
CA ASN A 747 -0.05 -34.09 24.44
C ASN A 747 -0.56 -32.73 23.96
N ARG A 748 0.31 -31.72 24.05
CA ARG A 748 0.09 -30.35 23.53
C ARG A 748 -0.25 -30.32 22.04
N GLU A 749 0.55 -31.03 21.23
CA GLU A 749 0.35 -31.20 19.79
C GLU A 749 -0.33 -32.56 19.56
N THR A 750 -1.60 -32.52 19.16
CA THR A 750 -2.41 -33.71 18.89
C THR A 750 -2.85 -33.73 17.43
N LEU A 751 -2.60 -34.86 16.77
CA LEU A 751 -3.14 -35.17 15.45
C LEU A 751 -3.92 -36.47 15.57
N VAL A 752 -5.21 -36.44 15.20
CA VAL A 752 -6.07 -37.61 15.18
C VAL A 752 -6.34 -38.00 13.73
N GLU A 753 -5.73 -39.08 13.25
CA GLU A 753 -6.09 -39.69 11.96
C GLU A 753 -7.49 -40.31 12.07
N CYS A 754 -8.38 -40.01 11.12
CA CYS A 754 -9.77 -40.44 11.13
C CYS A 754 -10.30 -40.71 9.71
N ASP A 755 -11.49 -41.29 9.60
CA ASP A 755 -12.23 -41.42 8.33
C ASP A 755 -13.72 -41.21 8.61
N VAL A 756 -14.08 -39.95 8.91
CA VAL A 756 -15.43 -39.57 9.36
C VAL A 756 -16.00 -38.44 8.51
N GLU A 757 -17.32 -38.33 8.46
CA GLU A 757 -17.99 -37.14 7.94
C GLU A 757 -18.37 -36.23 9.12
N ALA A 758 -18.01 -34.95 9.05
CA ALA A 758 -18.29 -33.97 10.08
C ALA A 758 -18.55 -32.59 9.48
N ARG A 759 -19.42 -31.81 10.13
CA ARG A 759 -19.56 -30.37 9.89
C ARG A 759 -18.94 -29.56 11.03
N TYR A 760 -19.05 -30.06 12.26
CA TYR A 760 -18.55 -29.41 13.45
C TYR A 760 -17.47 -30.26 14.11
N VAL A 761 -16.47 -29.60 14.67
CA VAL A 761 -15.41 -30.21 15.49
C VAL A 761 -15.21 -29.33 16.72
N ARG A 762 -15.07 -29.93 17.91
CA ARG A 762 -14.77 -29.17 19.14
C ARG A 762 -13.81 -29.93 20.07
N TYR A 763 -13.09 -29.17 20.87
CA TYR A 763 -12.38 -29.63 22.04
C TYR A 763 -13.15 -29.24 23.30
N ARG A 764 -13.60 -30.23 24.07
CA ARG A 764 -14.40 -30.04 25.29
C ARG A 764 -13.60 -30.46 26.52
N ILE A 765 -13.59 -29.59 27.52
CA ILE A 765 -12.90 -29.81 28.79
C ILE A 765 -13.68 -30.82 29.62
N THR A 766 -12.99 -31.83 30.17
CA THR A 766 -13.60 -32.91 30.96
C THR A 766 -13.37 -32.76 32.46
N LYS A 767 -12.55 -31.79 32.88
CA LYS A 767 -12.26 -31.51 34.29
C LYS A 767 -11.84 -30.05 34.50
N ASN A 768 -12.24 -29.46 35.62
CA ASN A 768 -11.78 -28.12 36.02
C ASN A 768 -10.24 -28.05 36.07
N SER A 769 -9.68 -26.96 35.57
CA SER A 769 -8.25 -26.67 35.62
C SER A 769 -8.00 -25.25 36.14
N GLU A 770 -6.93 -25.05 36.90
CA GLU A 770 -6.49 -23.71 37.30
C GLU A 770 -5.75 -22.97 36.18
N ASN A 771 -5.39 -23.68 35.11
CA ASN A 771 -4.73 -23.12 33.94
C ASN A 771 -5.74 -22.49 32.97
N LYS A 772 -5.27 -21.49 32.22
CA LYS A 772 -6.00 -21.00 31.05
C LYS A 772 -5.78 -21.94 29.86
N LEU A 773 -6.61 -21.78 28.83
CA LEU A 773 -6.43 -22.48 27.56
C LEU A 773 -5.93 -21.50 26.50
N PHE A 774 -4.77 -21.79 25.92
CA PHE A 774 -4.30 -21.13 24.71
C PHE A 774 -4.30 -22.14 23.55
N VAL A 775 -4.85 -21.78 22.39
CA VAL A 775 -4.91 -22.62 21.19
C VAL A 775 -4.31 -21.85 20.02
N ARG A 776 -3.17 -22.36 19.51
CA ARG A 776 -2.48 -21.80 18.34
C ARG A 776 -3.13 -22.23 17.03
N ASP A 777 -3.48 -23.50 16.92
CA ASP A 777 -4.01 -24.03 15.65
C ASP A 777 -5.05 -25.14 15.90
N PHE A 778 -6.18 -25.06 15.19
CA PHE A 778 -7.24 -26.06 15.25
C PHE A 778 -7.87 -26.28 13.87
N LYS A 779 -7.43 -27.31 13.15
CA LYS A 779 -7.74 -27.53 11.72
C LYS A 779 -8.11 -28.97 11.39
N VAL A 780 -8.65 -29.17 10.20
CA VAL A 780 -8.93 -30.49 9.61
C VAL A 780 -8.10 -30.74 8.36
N ASN A 781 -7.88 -32.02 8.06
CA ASN A 781 -7.29 -32.47 6.79
C ASN A 781 -5.93 -31.84 6.46
N VAL A 782 -5.13 -31.57 7.50
CA VAL A 782 -3.78 -31.05 7.35
C VAL A 782 -2.86 -32.10 6.73
N ASN A 783 -1.78 -31.66 6.07
CA ASN A 783 -0.77 -32.55 5.49
C ASN A 783 0.22 -33.09 6.55
N LYS A 784 -0.30 -33.59 7.67
CA LYS A 784 0.45 -34.24 8.76
C LYS A 784 0.03 -35.70 8.89
N SER A 785 0.89 -36.52 9.49
CA SER A 785 0.62 -37.93 9.80
C SER A 785 0.88 -38.20 11.27
N SER A 786 0.34 -39.25 11.86
CA SER A 786 0.75 -39.61 13.23
C SER A 786 2.20 -40.09 13.25
N GLU A 787 2.90 -39.90 14.37
CA GLU A 787 4.23 -40.49 14.55
C GLU A 787 4.16 -42.02 14.50
N LYS A 788 5.12 -42.65 13.79
CA LYS A 788 5.13 -44.09 13.56
C LYS A 788 6.55 -44.65 13.68
N ALA A 789 6.67 -45.85 14.26
CA ALA A 789 7.95 -46.56 14.27
C ALA A 789 8.31 -47.04 12.85
N LEU A 790 9.58 -47.00 12.50
CA LEU A 790 10.10 -47.45 11.21
C LEU A 790 11.01 -48.66 11.38
N GLY A 791 11.00 -49.55 10.39
CA GLY A 791 11.94 -50.68 10.31
C GLY A 791 11.58 -51.82 11.27
N LYS A 792 12.61 -52.50 11.83
CA LYS A 792 12.45 -53.73 12.63
C LYS A 792 11.98 -53.47 14.07
N VAL A 793 10.75 -52.98 14.23
CA VAL A 793 10.14 -52.72 15.54
C VAL A 793 8.89 -53.60 15.71
N LYS A 794 8.85 -54.43 16.76
CA LYS A 794 7.73 -55.36 16.99
C LYS A 794 6.69 -54.83 18.00
N ASN A 795 7.14 -54.27 19.12
CA ASN A 795 6.28 -53.88 20.25
C ASN A 795 6.59 -52.46 20.77
N GLY A 796 7.18 -51.61 19.93
CA GLY A 796 7.61 -50.27 20.36
C GLY A 796 6.43 -49.33 20.61
N THR A 797 6.57 -48.44 21.58
CA THR A 797 5.57 -47.42 21.93
C THR A 797 6.16 -46.03 21.78
N ILE A 798 5.41 -45.10 21.18
CA ILE A 798 5.86 -43.72 21.01
C ILE A 798 5.38 -42.88 22.18
N GLU A 799 6.29 -42.11 22.75
CA GLU A 799 6.04 -41.15 23.83
C GLU A 799 6.59 -39.79 23.40
N LYS A 800 5.89 -38.72 23.76
CA LYS A 800 6.34 -37.35 23.57
C LYS A 800 6.56 -36.68 24.92
N GLY A 801 7.47 -35.73 24.98
CA GLY A 801 7.71 -34.94 26.18
C GLY A 801 8.62 -33.76 25.90
N VAL A 802 9.05 -33.09 26.97
CA VAL A 802 9.91 -31.91 26.91
C VAL A 802 11.07 -32.10 27.89
N GLU A 803 12.28 -31.73 27.48
CA GLU A 803 13.49 -31.74 28.31
C GLU A 803 14.24 -30.41 28.12
N GLY A 804 14.18 -29.53 29.12
CA GLY A 804 14.66 -28.16 28.97
C GLY A 804 13.77 -27.35 28.02
N ASP A 805 14.36 -26.74 27.00
CA ASP A 805 13.65 -26.05 25.93
C ASP A 805 13.35 -26.94 24.70
N GLU A 806 13.91 -28.14 24.64
CA GLU A 806 13.75 -29.11 23.53
C GLU A 806 12.53 -30.03 23.75
N GLU A 807 11.76 -30.29 22.69
CA GLU A 807 10.74 -31.36 22.70
C GLU A 807 11.39 -32.68 22.24
N PHE A 808 10.94 -33.80 22.79
CA PHE A 808 11.42 -35.13 22.37
C PHE A 808 10.30 -36.06 21.92
N ILE A 809 10.63 -36.91 20.95
CA ILE A 809 9.83 -38.06 20.51
C ILE A 809 10.65 -39.32 20.78
N SER A 810 10.15 -40.19 21.64
CA SER A 810 10.83 -41.43 22.05
C SER A 810 10.09 -42.66 21.56
N LEU A 811 10.77 -43.52 20.80
CA LEU A 811 10.36 -44.90 20.58
C LEU A 811 10.94 -45.79 21.68
N ASN A 812 10.08 -46.22 22.61
CA ASN A 812 10.44 -47.04 23.76
C ASN A 812 10.09 -48.53 23.51
N ASN A 813 10.52 -49.42 24.42
CA ASN A 813 10.16 -50.84 24.45
C ASN A 813 10.59 -51.64 23.19
N ILE A 814 11.77 -51.32 22.64
CA ILE A 814 12.30 -51.96 21.41
C ILE A 814 12.82 -53.38 21.69
N GLY A 815 13.70 -53.53 22.68
CA GLY A 815 14.31 -54.81 23.09
C GLY A 815 15.47 -55.27 22.20
N THR A 816 15.73 -56.59 22.20
CA THR A 816 16.82 -57.20 21.41
C THR A 816 16.47 -57.29 19.94
N VAL A 817 17.33 -56.73 19.08
CA VAL A 817 17.19 -56.75 17.62
C VAL A 817 18.44 -57.32 16.97
N ASN A 818 18.21 -58.28 16.05
CA ASN A 818 19.23 -58.88 15.20
C ASN A 818 19.21 -58.20 13.82
N PHE A 819 20.17 -57.29 13.60
CA PHE A 819 20.34 -56.57 12.34
C PHE A 819 21.14 -57.39 11.32
N LYS A 820 20.66 -57.41 10.09
CA LYS A 820 21.49 -57.64 8.90
C LYS A 820 22.03 -56.31 8.37
N LYS A 821 23.15 -56.38 7.64
CA LYS A 821 23.67 -55.21 6.93
C LYS A 821 22.54 -54.52 6.13
N ASP A 822 22.48 -53.18 6.20
CA ASP A 822 21.52 -52.27 5.59
C ASP A 822 20.09 -52.31 6.18
N GLU A 823 19.81 -53.14 7.20
CA GLU A 823 18.55 -53.08 7.94
C GLU A 823 18.49 -51.86 8.88
N THR A 824 17.27 -51.41 9.19
CA THR A 824 17.03 -50.12 9.86
C THR A 824 16.01 -50.18 10.99
N ILE A 825 16.12 -49.24 11.93
CA ILE A 825 15.09 -48.87 12.92
C ILE A 825 15.02 -47.35 12.99
N GLY A 826 13.83 -46.78 13.07
CA GLY A 826 13.66 -45.33 13.10
C GLY A 826 12.29 -44.86 13.59
N ILE A 827 12.04 -43.57 13.41
CA ILE A 827 10.80 -42.87 13.74
C ILE A 827 10.42 -41.98 12.55
N ALA A 828 9.15 -42.05 12.15
CA ALA A 828 8.49 -41.05 11.34
C ALA A 828 7.86 -40.02 12.29
N LEU A 829 8.22 -38.76 12.12
CA LEU A 829 7.66 -37.62 12.82
C LEU A 829 6.33 -37.23 12.18
N ASN A 830 5.48 -36.51 12.92
CA ASN A 830 4.18 -36.10 12.43
C ASN A 830 4.24 -35.11 11.27
N ASP A 831 5.29 -34.31 11.27
CA ASP A 831 5.58 -33.26 10.31
C ASP A 831 7.09 -33.18 10.08
N ILE A 832 7.51 -32.31 9.17
CA ILE A 832 8.92 -31.96 9.01
C ILE A 832 9.33 -31.10 10.21
N LYS A 833 10.39 -31.52 10.90
CA LYS A 833 10.89 -30.87 12.13
C LYS A 833 12.38 -30.59 12.00
N ASN A 834 12.82 -29.59 12.74
CA ASN A 834 14.24 -29.30 12.99
C ASN A 834 14.72 -30.20 14.13
N VAL A 835 15.62 -31.14 13.84
CA VAL A 835 16.10 -32.13 14.83
C VAL A 835 17.53 -31.80 15.27
N VAL A 836 17.71 -31.52 16.55
CA VAL A 836 19.01 -31.17 17.15
C VAL A 836 19.75 -32.37 17.73
N ALA A 837 19.05 -33.45 18.06
CA ALA A 837 19.70 -34.68 18.50
C ALA A 837 18.87 -35.93 18.22
N MET A 838 19.56 -37.06 18.12
CA MET A 838 18.98 -38.40 18.13
C MET A 838 19.84 -39.31 19.00
N GLN A 839 19.22 -40.04 19.91
CA GLN A 839 19.91 -40.88 20.89
C GLN A 839 19.35 -42.30 20.89
N ALA A 840 20.20 -43.28 20.61
CA ALA A 840 19.91 -44.70 20.78
C ALA A 840 20.42 -45.16 22.15
N ASN A 841 19.51 -45.49 23.05
CA ASN A 841 19.83 -45.97 24.40
C ASN A 841 19.79 -47.50 24.43
N GLY A 842 20.80 -48.11 25.06
CA GLY A 842 20.88 -49.56 25.24
C GLY A 842 22.31 -50.10 25.12
N THR A 843 22.44 -51.39 24.85
CA THR A 843 23.73 -52.07 24.60
C THR A 843 23.94 -52.27 23.10
N LEU A 844 24.76 -51.42 22.49
CA LEU A 844 25.14 -51.45 21.08
C LEU A 844 26.57 -50.95 20.85
N ASN A 845 27.19 -51.36 19.73
CA ASN A 845 28.43 -50.74 19.27
C ASN A 845 28.11 -49.61 18.26
N ASN A 846 28.41 -48.37 18.63
CA ASN A 846 27.98 -47.20 17.87
C ASN A 846 28.54 -47.19 16.43
N GLU A 847 29.79 -47.61 16.24
CA GLU A 847 30.48 -47.65 14.94
C GLU A 847 29.85 -48.64 13.94
N ASP A 848 28.94 -49.50 14.39
CA ASP A 848 28.24 -50.45 13.52
C ASP A 848 27.07 -49.79 12.75
N PHE A 849 26.80 -48.50 12.95
CA PHE A 849 25.62 -47.82 12.43
C PHE A 849 25.93 -46.49 11.74
N VAL A 850 24.97 -46.00 10.95
CA VAL A 850 24.88 -44.63 10.43
C VAL A 850 23.47 -44.10 10.65
N ILE A 851 23.32 -42.79 10.85
CA ILE A 851 22.00 -42.13 10.90
C ILE A 851 21.66 -41.54 9.54
N GLU A 852 20.42 -41.75 9.13
CA GLU A 852 19.85 -41.20 7.90
C GLU A 852 18.57 -40.42 8.21
N SER A 853 18.35 -39.32 7.48
CA SER A 853 17.11 -38.56 7.50
C SER A 853 16.47 -38.48 6.11
N SER A 854 15.16 -38.27 6.08
CA SER A 854 14.40 -38.08 4.84
C SER A 854 13.20 -37.15 5.06
N LEU A 855 12.80 -36.42 4.02
CA LEU A 855 11.56 -35.64 3.99
C LEU A 855 10.37 -36.46 3.48
N ASP A 856 10.63 -37.46 2.63
CA ASP A 856 9.61 -38.17 1.83
C ASP A 856 9.67 -39.70 1.99
N ASN A 857 10.54 -40.22 2.87
CA ASN A 857 10.83 -41.64 3.09
C ASN A 857 11.39 -42.37 1.85
N ARG A 858 11.76 -41.64 0.79
CA ARG A 858 12.28 -42.19 -0.47
C ARG A 858 13.75 -41.82 -0.64
N ASN A 859 14.07 -40.54 -0.48
CA ASN A 859 15.42 -40.05 -0.54
C ASN A 859 16.00 -39.89 0.87
N TRP A 860 16.89 -40.81 1.25
CA TRP A 860 17.50 -40.89 2.58
C TRP A 860 18.86 -40.18 2.69
N ASN A 861 19.26 -39.45 1.64
CA ASN A 861 20.49 -38.66 1.59
C ASN A 861 20.20 -37.15 1.49
N PHE A 862 19.06 -36.69 2.02
CA PHE A 862 18.68 -35.27 1.94
C PHE A 862 19.66 -34.38 2.72
N HIS A 863 20.04 -34.81 3.93
CA HIS A 863 21.13 -34.23 4.72
C HIS A 863 22.01 -35.36 5.29
N LYS A 864 23.33 -35.16 5.33
CA LYS A 864 24.23 -36.08 6.03
C LYS A 864 24.05 -35.87 7.53
N VAL A 865 23.53 -36.88 8.24
CA VAL A 865 23.28 -36.78 9.68
C VAL A 865 24.54 -37.06 10.50
N SER A 866 24.97 -38.33 10.59
CA SER A 866 26.21 -38.69 11.29
C SER A 866 26.59 -40.16 11.06
N ASP A 867 27.89 -40.46 11.20
CA ASP A 867 28.34 -41.82 11.47
C ASP A 867 28.00 -42.18 12.93
N GLY A 868 27.54 -43.40 13.20
CA GLY A 868 27.09 -43.83 14.53
C GLY A 868 25.58 -44.10 14.64
N ALA A 869 25.11 -44.39 15.86
CA ALA A 869 23.67 -44.53 16.20
C ALA A 869 23.14 -43.40 17.09
N SER A 870 23.92 -42.35 17.35
CA SER A 870 23.46 -41.14 18.05
C SER A 870 24.19 -39.90 17.57
N PHE A 871 23.52 -38.75 17.56
CA PHE A 871 24.12 -37.44 17.25
C PHE A 871 23.52 -36.33 18.12
N ARG A 872 24.26 -35.23 18.21
CA ARG A 872 23.78 -33.93 18.67
C ARG A 872 24.47 -32.85 17.84
N SER A 873 23.71 -31.86 17.39
CA SER A 873 24.17 -30.79 16.50
C SER A 873 23.56 -29.46 16.93
N MET A 874 24.35 -28.38 16.88
CA MET A 874 23.83 -27.02 17.02
C MET A 874 23.04 -26.58 15.79
N LYS A 875 23.42 -27.07 14.61
CA LYS A 875 22.68 -26.85 13.36
C LYS A 875 21.66 -27.99 13.23
N PRO A 876 20.35 -27.71 13.34
CA PRO A 876 19.36 -28.76 13.29
C PRO A 876 19.41 -29.51 11.95
N VAL A 877 19.10 -30.80 11.99
CA VAL A 877 18.89 -31.62 10.81
C VAL A 877 17.40 -31.60 10.49
N ILE A 878 17.07 -31.09 9.31
CA ILE A 878 15.68 -31.05 8.83
C ILE A 878 15.27 -32.45 8.39
N GLY A 879 14.13 -32.93 8.86
CA GLY A 879 13.61 -34.23 8.44
C GLY A 879 12.21 -34.51 8.96
N LYS A 880 11.52 -35.41 8.26
CA LYS A 880 10.29 -36.07 8.75
C LYS A 880 10.56 -37.50 9.18
N PHE A 881 11.51 -38.19 8.56
CA PHE A 881 11.84 -39.57 8.86
C PHE A 881 13.30 -39.65 9.32
N PHE A 882 13.56 -40.34 10.42
CA PHE A 882 14.91 -40.54 10.97
C PHE A 882 15.12 -42.02 11.30
N ARG A 883 16.27 -42.58 10.94
CA ARG A 883 16.59 -43.99 11.24
C ARG A 883 18.08 -44.22 11.47
N ILE A 884 18.39 -45.26 12.25
CA ILE A 884 19.71 -45.89 12.26
C ILE A 884 19.72 -47.02 11.23
N LYS A 885 20.83 -47.16 10.49
CA LYS A 885 21.08 -48.23 9.52
C LYS A 885 22.33 -49.01 9.88
N ALA A 886 22.24 -50.34 9.95
CA ALA A 886 23.37 -51.20 10.29
C ALA A 886 24.36 -51.33 9.12
N LEU A 887 25.65 -51.14 9.38
CA LEU A 887 26.72 -51.25 8.39
C LEU A 887 27.22 -52.69 8.19
N LYS A 888 26.89 -53.59 9.13
CA LYS A 888 27.18 -55.02 9.12
C LYS A 888 26.17 -55.79 9.97
N ASP A 889 26.19 -57.12 9.89
CA ASP A 889 25.40 -57.97 10.77
C ASP A 889 25.81 -57.76 12.24
N THR A 890 24.86 -57.39 13.11
CA THR A 890 25.13 -57.09 14.53
C THR A 890 23.87 -57.36 15.37
N GLU A 891 24.05 -57.81 16.62
CA GLU A 891 22.97 -58.01 17.59
C GLU A 891 23.07 -56.91 18.65
N VAL A 892 21.96 -56.20 18.90
CA VAL A 892 21.90 -55.09 19.86
C VAL A 892 20.68 -55.23 20.77
N ASN A 893 20.79 -54.68 21.98
CA ASN A 893 19.65 -54.51 22.86
C ASN A 893 19.32 -53.02 22.98
N LEU A 894 18.25 -52.56 22.34
CA LEU A 894 17.83 -51.16 22.33
C LEU A 894 16.71 -50.95 23.35
N GLU A 895 16.92 -50.04 24.30
CA GLU A 895 15.92 -49.62 25.26
C GLU A 895 14.98 -48.58 24.63
N SER A 896 15.55 -47.55 24.00
CA SER A 896 14.79 -46.50 23.32
C SER A 896 15.56 -45.86 22.16
N LEU A 897 14.84 -45.25 21.24
CA LEU A 897 15.36 -44.30 20.26
C LEU A 897 14.66 -42.95 20.49
N LYS A 898 15.42 -41.92 20.89
CA LYS A 898 14.89 -40.59 21.20
C LYS A 898 15.33 -39.59 20.13
N ILE A 899 14.41 -38.77 19.66
CA ILE A 899 14.65 -37.63 18.75
C ILE A 899 14.32 -36.36 19.51
N TYR A 900 15.23 -35.39 19.52
CA TYR A 900 15.04 -34.07 20.12
C TYR A 900 14.88 -33.05 19.01
N THR A 901 13.78 -32.30 19.02
CA THR A 901 13.56 -31.18 18.10
C THR A 901 14.14 -29.90 18.68
N GLU A 902 14.49 -28.96 17.80
CA GLU A 902 15.00 -27.65 18.16
C GLU A 902 14.05 -26.97 19.16
N GLY A 903 14.60 -26.63 20.31
CA GLY A 903 13.89 -25.88 21.34
C GLY A 903 13.85 -24.39 21.06
N ARG A 904 12.92 -23.68 21.69
CA ARG A 904 12.83 -22.22 21.62
C ARG A 904 13.54 -21.61 22.84
N PRO A 905 14.55 -20.75 22.65
CA PRO A 905 15.26 -20.13 23.76
C PRO A 905 14.35 -19.17 24.54
N GLU A 906 14.65 -18.95 25.83
CA GLU A 906 14.06 -17.86 26.61
C GLU A 906 14.81 -16.56 26.28
N ILE A 907 14.14 -15.57 25.66
CA ILE A 907 14.80 -14.42 25.01
C ILE A 907 14.70 -13.14 25.84
N THR A 908 15.73 -12.66 26.52
CA THR A 908 15.63 -11.37 27.24
C THR A 908 15.89 -10.16 26.34
N MET A 909 15.01 -9.16 26.33
CA MET A 909 15.16 -7.93 25.52
C MET A 909 15.68 -6.74 26.35
N THR A 910 16.56 -5.95 25.76
CA THR A 910 17.23 -4.77 26.36
C THR A 910 17.39 -3.64 25.32
N THR A 911 17.70 -2.43 25.77
CA THR A 911 17.96 -1.25 24.92
C THR A 911 18.96 -0.32 25.63
N ASN A 912 19.63 0.56 24.89
CA ASN A 912 20.38 1.68 25.46
C ASN A 912 19.50 2.91 25.78
N ARG A 913 18.19 2.85 25.51
CA ARG A 913 17.27 3.98 25.63
C ARG A 913 16.39 3.92 26.88
N PRO A 914 15.92 5.07 27.40
CA PRO A 914 14.84 5.09 28.37
C PRO A 914 13.57 4.45 27.80
N ILE A 915 13.03 3.47 28.51
CA ILE A 915 11.71 2.88 28.23
C ILE A 915 10.63 3.88 28.68
N ASN A 916 9.59 4.05 27.87
CA ASN A 916 8.51 4.99 28.18
C ASN A 916 7.81 4.63 29.52
N PRO A 917 7.88 5.49 30.55
CA PRO A 917 7.34 5.19 31.89
C PRO A 917 5.82 5.32 31.98
N ASP A 918 5.17 6.02 31.03
CA ASP A 918 3.69 6.09 30.91
C ASP A 918 3.13 4.93 30.09
N ARG A 919 4.02 4.16 29.46
CA ARG A 919 3.73 2.85 28.87
C ARG A 919 4.60 1.76 29.55
N PRO A 920 4.59 1.63 30.90
CA PRO A 920 5.61 0.91 31.67
C PRO A 920 5.47 -0.63 31.65
N HIS A 921 4.93 -1.20 30.57
CA HIS A 921 4.62 -2.63 30.36
C HIS A 921 3.42 -3.19 31.15
N ARG A 922 2.51 -3.89 30.45
CA ARG A 922 2.03 -5.20 30.91
C ARG A 922 2.93 -6.24 30.24
N GLN A 923 3.97 -6.69 30.95
CA GLN A 923 4.69 -7.94 30.69
C GLN A 923 4.94 -8.32 29.21
N ALA A 924 5.79 -7.56 28.51
CA ALA A 924 6.64 -8.19 27.50
C ALA A 924 7.65 -9.04 28.27
N VAL A 925 7.27 -10.27 28.64
CA VAL A 925 8.25 -11.24 29.14
C VAL A 925 9.00 -11.70 27.91
N PHE A 926 10.04 -10.94 27.58
CA PHE A 926 11.24 -11.50 27.00
C PHE A 926 11.00 -12.22 25.66
N GLY A 927 10.82 -11.40 24.60
CA GLY A 927 11.25 -11.72 23.24
C GLY A 927 10.53 -12.85 22.49
N ASP A 928 9.41 -13.37 23.01
CA ASP A 928 8.66 -14.45 22.37
C ASP A 928 7.25 -14.63 22.99
N ASP A 929 6.50 -13.54 23.24
CA ASP A 929 5.20 -13.62 23.94
C ASP A 929 4.00 -13.94 23.03
N TYR A 930 4.21 -13.92 21.70
CA TYR A 930 3.22 -14.26 20.68
C TYR A 930 1.91 -13.47 20.81
N ASP A 931 2.06 -12.20 21.20
CA ASP A 931 0.98 -11.23 21.25
C ASP A 931 1.39 -9.99 20.46
N SER A 932 1.00 -9.91 19.18
CA SER A 932 1.27 -8.73 18.33
C SER A 932 0.68 -7.41 18.87
N GLY A 933 -0.14 -7.49 19.92
CA GLY A 933 -0.66 -6.35 20.68
C GLY A 933 0.30 -5.80 21.74
N THR A 934 1.35 -6.54 22.14
CA THR A 934 2.36 -6.05 23.08
C THR A 934 3.35 -5.14 22.35
N GLN A 935 3.87 -4.13 23.07
CA GLN A 935 4.77 -3.13 22.49
C GLN A 935 5.86 -2.75 23.49
N PHE A 936 7.08 -2.71 22.98
CA PHE A 936 8.25 -2.12 23.60
C PHE A 936 8.48 -0.73 23.01
N VAL A 937 8.32 0.32 23.82
CA VAL A 937 8.38 1.73 23.39
C VAL A 937 9.47 2.48 24.15
N THR A 938 10.37 3.12 23.41
CA THR A 938 11.44 3.97 23.98
C THR A 938 11.14 5.46 23.79
N VAL A 939 11.79 6.33 24.57
CA VAL A 939 11.74 7.81 24.43
C VAL A 939 13.16 8.41 24.54
N PRO A 940 13.41 9.68 24.14
CA PRO A 940 12.62 10.59 23.32
C PRO A 940 12.83 10.30 21.81
N PHE A 941 13.57 11.13 21.05
CA PHE A 941 13.89 10.92 19.63
C PHE A 941 14.98 9.85 19.40
N ILE A 942 15.05 9.29 18.18
CA ILE A 942 16.07 8.30 17.76
C ILE A 942 17.38 8.99 17.40
N GLU A 943 18.47 8.57 18.05
CA GLU A 943 19.84 8.97 17.76
C GLU A 943 20.58 7.88 16.95
N VAL A 944 21.65 8.26 16.25
CA VAL A 944 22.52 7.30 15.55
C VAL A 944 23.19 6.38 16.57
N GLY A 945 23.04 5.07 16.40
CA GLY A 945 23.59 4.04 17.30
C GLY A 945 22.63 3.56 18.38
N ASP A 946 21.43 4.14 18.48
CA ASP A 946 20.36 3.64 19.34
C ASP A 946 19.89 2.25 18.91
N TYR A 947 19.56 1.39 19.88
CA TYR A 947 19.23 0.01 19.57
C TYR A 947 18.19 -0.65 20.46
N VAL A 948 17.60 -1.72 19.93
CA VAL A 948 16.90 -2.77 20.69
C VAL A 948 17.64 -4.08 20.50
N GLN A 949 17.89 -4.79 21.59
CA GLN A 949 18.72 -5.99 21.64
C GLN A 949 18.00 -7.14 22.32
N ILE A 950 18.24 -8.37 21.88
CA ILE A 950 17.83 -9.59 22.55
C ILE A 950 19.04 -10.45 22.96
N ASP A 951 18.97 -11.13 24.10
CA ASP A 951 19.87 -12.20 24.57
C ASP A 951 19.09 -13.51 24.61
N LEU A 952 19.52 -14.48 23.80
CA LEU A 952 18.94 -15.82 23.64
C LEU A 952 19.25 -16.76 24.84
N GLY A 953 19.99 -16.29 25.84
CA GLY A 953 20.38 -17.04 27.04
C GLY A 953 21.52 -18.06 26.82
N LYS A 954 21.65 -18.59 25.61
CA LYS A 954 22.73 -19.50 25.18
C LYS A 954 23.17 -19.20 23.75
N VAL A 955 24.38 -19.64 23.41
CA VAL A 955 24.85 -19.63 22.01
C VAL A 955 24.07 -20.71 21.24
N MET A 956 23.47 -20.31 20.13
CA MET A 956 22.74 -21.21 19.24
C MET A 956 22.97 -20.82 17.77
N ASN A 957 22.60 -21.72 16.87
CA ASN A 957 22.59 -21.41 15.45
C ASN A 957 21.32 -20.62 15.14
N VAL A 958 21.47 -19.37 14.71
CA VAL A 958 20.36 -18.51 14.31
C VAL A 958 20.17 -18.61 12.81
N ARG A 959 18.97 -19.04 12.42
CA ARG A 959 18.55 -19.33 11.04
C ARG A 959 17.52 -18.35 10.51
N ASP A 960 16.73 -17.76 11.40
CA ASP A 960 15.83 -16.66 11.06
C ASP A 960 15.68 -15.68 12.22
N VAL A 961 15.39 -14.43 11.86
CA VAL A 961 15.20 -13.30 12.75
C VAL A 961 14.00 -12.51 12.25
N ARG A 962 13.07 -12.21 13.14
CA ARG A 962 11.91 -11.38 12.84
C ARG A 962 11.84 -10.19 13.79
N LEU A 963 11.68 -8.99 13.25
CA LEU A 963 11.46 -7.75 13.99
C LEU A 963 10.17 -7.10 13.49
N LEU A 964 9.12 -7.14 14.31
CA LEU A 964 7.89 -6.41 14.04
C LEU A 964 7.98 -5.01 14.66
N GLN A 965 7.85 -3.97 13.83
CA GLN A 965 7.99 -2.58 14.24
C GLN A 965 6.62 -1.92 14.50
N GLY A 966 6.59 -0.67 14.97
CA GLY A 966 5.35 0.09 15.18
C GLY A 966 4.46 0.19 13.93
N HIS A 967 3.13 0.21 14.13
CA HIS A 967 2.14 0.39 13.05
C HIS A 967 1.96 1.86 12.61
N ASP A 968 2.54 2.80 13.34
CA ASP A 968 2.56 4.23 13.09
C ASP A 968 3.99 4.67 12.73
N GLU A 969 4.28 5.97 12.67
CA GLU A 969 5.60 6.47 12.27
C GLU A 969 6.74 6.20 13.27
N ASP A 970 6.44 5.60 14.43
CA ASP A 970 7.41 5.22 15.46
C ASP A 970 8.06 3.87 15.13
N PHE A 971 9.13 3.89 14.36
CA PHE A 971 9.94 2.72 14.02
C PHE A 971 11.37 3.13 13.69
N ILE A 972 12.28 2.17 13.68
CA ILE A 972 13.60 2.38 13.09
C ILE A 972 13.42 2.39 11.58
N ASN A 973 13.58 3.56 10.97
CA ASN A 973 13.74 3.72 9.54
C ASN A 973 15.19 4.09 9.32
N ASN A 974 15.90 3.35 8.47
CA ASN A 974 17.36 3.37 8.40
C ASN A 974 17.98 2.66 9.61
N GLY A 975 17.80 1.32 9.68
CA GLY A 975 18.39 0.49 10.72
C GLY A 975 19.23 -0.66 10.15
N ILE A 976 20.09 -1.26 10.97
CA ILE A 976 20.83 -2.47 10.65
C ILE A 976 20.56 -3.55 11.69
N LEU A 977 20.53 -4.82 11.25
CA LEU A 977 20.51 -5.97 12.15
C LEU A 977 21.94 -6.47 12.37
N GLU A 978 22.28 -6.77 13.61
CA GLU A 978 23.61 -7.22 14.03
C GLU A 978 23.48 -8.43 14.97
N TYR A 979 24.52 -9.26 15.02
CA TYR A 979 24.63 -10.40 15.94
C TYR A 979 25.97 -10.45 16.66
N SER A 980 26.00 -11.13 17.80
CA SER A 980 27.20 -11.37 18.60
C SER A 980 27.11 -12.66 19.42
N VAL A 981 28.25 -13.28 19.69
CA VAL A 981 28.38 -14.44 20.61
C VAL A 981 28.66 -13.97 22.05
N ASP A 982 29.39 -12.87 22.21
CA ASP A 982 29.87 -12.36 23.51
C ASP A 982 29.18 -11.08 23.97
N GLY A 983 28.42 -10.42 23.09
CA GLY A 983 27.75 -9.14 23.35
C GLY A 983 28.66 -7.92 23.19
N GLU A 984 29.93 -8.12 22.84
CA GLU A 984 30.95 -7.09 22.69
C GLU A 984 31.35 -6.90 21.21
N ASN A 985 31.56 -8.01 20.49
CA ASN A 985 31.96 -8.01 19.08
C ASN A 985 30.74 -8.26 18.19
N TRP A 986 30.35 -7.23 17.43
CA TRP A 986 29.13 -7.24 16.61
C TRP A 986 29.44 -7.40 15.13
N THR A 987 28.65 -8.22 14.45
CA THR A 987 28.69 -8.42 12.99
C THR A 987 27.33 -8.13 12.39
N GLN A 988 27.29 -7.34 11.32
CA GLN A 988 26.06 -7.00 10.61
C GLN A 988 25.50 -8.22 9.86
N ILE A 989 24.19 -8.47 9.98
CA ILE A 989 23.46 -9.57 9.31
C ILE A 989 23.11 -9.17 7.88
N ASP A 990 22.56 -7.96 7.69
CA ASP A 990 22.04 -7.50 6.40
C ASP A 990 22.24 -5.99 6.18
N THR A 991 21.99 -5.54 4.97
CA THR A 991 21.89 -4.14 4.55
C THR A 991 20.82 -3.36 5.33
N GLU A 992 20.86 -2.04 5.19
CA GLU A 992 20.00 -1.13 5.95
C GLU A 992 18.51 -1.39 5.66
N PHE A 993 17.73 -1.67 6.70
CA PHE A 993 16.30 -1.91 6.62
C PHE A 993 15.48 -0.61 6.80
N GLY A 994 14.29 -0.61 6.21
CA GLY A 994 13.34 0.51 6.19
C GLY A 994 12.21 0.40 7.23
N PRO A 995 11.05 1.02 6.99
CA PRO A 995 9.96 1.13 7.96
C PRO A 995 9.14 -0.16 8.16
N ASN A 996 9.33 -1.16 7.30
CA ASN A 996 8.52 -2.37 7.31
C ASN A 996 8.95 -3.33 8.43
N ASP A 997 8.06 -4.28 8.73
CA ASP A 997 8.41 -5.47 9.50
C ASP A 997 9.53 -6.23 8.80
N ILE A 998 10.48 -6.73 9.58
CA ILE A 998 11.71 -7.33 9.09
C ILE A 998 11.64 -8.82 9.34
N VAL A 999 11.89 -9.60 8.30
CA VAL A 999 12.02 -11.05 8.39
C VAL A 999 13.26 -11.46 7.62
N VAL A 1000 14.31 -11.81 8.34
CA VAL A 1000 15.53 -12.38 7.77
C VAL A 1000 15.48 -13.89 7.95
N LYS A 1001 15.65 -14.66 6.87
CA LYS A 1001 15.69 -16.14 6.94
C LYS A 1001 16.98 -16.66 6.28
N ASP A 1002 17.14 -17.98 6.25
CA ASP A 1002 18.25 -18.70 5.60
C ASP A 1002 19.65 -18.34 6.16
N LEU A 1003 19.66 -17.82 7.38
CA LEU A 1003 20.87 -17.51 8.13
C LEU A 1003 21.57 -18.80 8.58
N ASP A 1004 22.87 -18.70 8.79
CA ASP A 1004 23.68 -19.77 9.37
C ASP A 1004 24.75 -19.15 10.26
N ILE A 1005 24.29 -18.41 11.27
CA ILE A 1005 25.14 -17.65 12.19
C ILE A 1005 25.12 -18.27 13.58
N GLU A 1006 26.26 -18.32 14.26
CA GLU A 1006 26.30 -18.66 15.69
C GLU A 1006 26.16 -17.37 16.48
N ALA A 1007 25.09 -17.24 17.27
CA ALA A 1007 24.81 -16.04 18.02
C ALA A 1007 24.20 -16.37 19.39
N ARG A 1008 24.44 -15.47 20.34
CA ARG A 1008 23.70 -15.38 21.60
C ARG A 1008 22.93 -14.07 21.68
N TYR A 1009 23.45 -13.00 21.08
CA TYR A 1009 22.85 -11.68 21.09
C TYR A 1009 22.50 -11.25 19.67
N LEU A 1010 21.35 -10.60 19.51
CA LEU A 1010 20.97 -9.90 18.29
C LEU A 1010 20.51 -8.49 18.62
N LYS A 1011 20.71 -7.55 17.69
CA LYS A 1011 20.44 -6.14 17.93
C LYS A 1011 20.03 -5.44 16.64
N ALA A 1012 18.97 -4.63 16.72
CA ALA A 1012 18.53 -3.72 15.68
C ALA A 1012 18.99 -2.31 16.03
N THR A 1013 19.88 -1.73 15.22
CA THR A 1013 20.57 -0.46 15.50
C THR A 1013 20.18 0.60 14.48
N SER A 1014 19.80 1.80 14.92
CA SER A 1014 19.50 2.91 14.03
C SER A 1014 20.78 3.54 13.44
N THR A 1015 20.79 3.78 12.12
CA THR A 1015 21.89 4.43 11.40
C THR A 1015 21.66 5.91 11.13
N LYS A 1016 20.47 6.46 11.43
CA LYS A 1016 20.12 7.88 11.21
C LYS A 1016 19.26 8.45 12.33
N PHE A 1017 19.43 9.74 12.57
CA PHE A 1017 18.56 10.51 13.46
C PHE A 1017 17.11 10.52 12.95
N ARG A 1018 16.13 10.37 13.85
CA ARG A 1018 14.71 10.61 13.59
C ARG A 1018 14.00 11.18 14.80
N ASP A 1019 13.16 12.19 14.58
CA ASP A 1019 12.25 12.73 15.60
C ASP A 1019 11.02 11.85 15.80
N ARG A 1020 11.27 10.58 16.17
CA ARG A 1020 10.28 9.52 16.39
C ARG A 1020 10.74 8.61 17.54
N TRP A 1021 9.85 7.74 18.01
CA TRP A 1021 10.19 6.75 19.04
C TRP A 1021 10.56 5.41 18.40
N ILE A 1022 11.36 4.58 19.08
CA ILE A 1022 11.46 3.15 18.70
C ILE A 1022 10.29 2.42 19.35
N LYS A 1023 9.45 1.81 18.50
CA LYS A 1023 8.38 0.89 18.89
C LYS A 1023 8.66 -0.47 18.24
N VAL A 1024 8.80 -1.50 19.07
CA VAL A 1024 8.96 -2.89 18.65
C VAL A 1024 7.78 -3.68 19.21
N ARG A 1025 7.03 -4.35 18.33
CA ARG A 1025 5.97 -5.28 18.72
C ARG A 1025 6.55 -6.63 19.12
N GLU A 1026 7.46 -7.14 18.30
CA GLU A 1026 8.03 -8.48 18.48
C GLU A 1026 9.47 -8.52 17.95
N PHE A 1027 10.35 -9.27 18.62
CA PHE A 1027 11.72 -9.54 18.16
C PHE A 1027 12.08 -11.00 18.42
N THR A 1028 11.84 -11.86 17.44
CA THR A 1028 11.93 -13.34 17.56
C THR A 1028 13.01 -13.96 16.69
N VAL A 1029 13.44 -15.16 17.08
CA VAL A 1029 14.53 -15.91 16.46
C VAL A 1029 14.15 -17.39 16.32
N ASN A 1030 14.51 -18.01 15.19
CA ASN A 1030 14.26 -19.42 14.88
C ASN A 1030 12.78 -19.82 14.97
N ASN A 1031 11.89 -18.87 14.70
CA ASN A 1031 10.46 -19.01 14.96
C ASN A 1031 9.69 -19.35 13.68
N LEU A 1032 10.27 -19.05 12.52
CA LEU A 1032 9.64 -19.30 11.25
C LEU A 1032 9.89 -20.74 10.81
N THR A 1033 8.91 -21.34 10.13
CA THR A 1033 9.11 -22.62 9.46
C THR A 1033 10.20 -22.41 8.41
N GLU A 1034 11.28 -23.18 8.47
CA GLU A 1034 12.29 -23.15 7.42
C GLU A 1034 11.63 -23.46 6.09
N GLU A 1035 12.09 -22.75 5.08
CA GLU A 1035 11.77 -23.02 3.71
C GLU A 1035 12.87 -23.97 3.23
N TYR A 1036 12.56 -25.28 3.29
CA TYR A 1036 13.51 -26.38 3.04
C TYR A 1036 13.26 -27.07 1.70
N LEU A 1037 12.33 -26.53 0.91
CA LEU A 1037 11.92 -27.12 -0.35
C LEU A 1037 12.84 -26.65 -1.46
N VAL A 1038 13.50 -25.51 -1.33
CA VAL A 1038 14.39 -24.96 -2.34
C VAL A 1038 15.82 -24.92 -1.83
N THR A 1039 16.72 -25.54 -2.59
CA THR A 1039 18.17 -25.48 -2.34
C THR A 1039 18.86 -24.82 -3.52
N THR A 1040 19.82 -23.93 -3.26
CA THR A 1040 20.61 -23.26 -4.29
C THR A 1040 22.11 -23.33 -3.99
N SER A 1041 22.92 -23.36 -5.04
CA SER A 1041 24.39 -23.29 -4.95
C SER A 1041 24.89 -21.88 -4.64
N LYS A 1042 24.10 -20.85 -4.98
CA LYS A 1042 24.37 -19.43 -4.71
C LYS A 1042 23.20 -18.86 -3.92
N LYS A 1043 23.43 -18.37 -2.71
CA LYS A 1043 22.36 -17.77 -1.90
C LYS A 1043 22.00 -16.36 -2.41
N GLY A 1044 20.76 -15.94 -2.20
CA GLY A 1044 20.32 -14.56 -2.35
C GLY A 1044 20.45 -13.78 -1.03
N THR A 1045 20.00 -12.52 -1.04
CA THR A 1045 19.81 -11.72 0.18
C THR A 1045 18.55 -12.17 0.93
N TYR A 1046 18.24 -11.57 2.08
CA TYR A 1046 17.01 -11.87 2.82
C TYR A 1046 15.70 -11.47 2.11
N VAL A 1047 15.76 -10.52 1.17
CA VAL A 1047 14.60 -10.13 0.34
C VAL A 1047 14.55 -10.91 -0.98
N ASP A 1048 15.70 -11.44 -1.43
CA ASP A 1048 15.87 -12.10 -2.74
C ASP A 1048 16.08 -13.63 -2.62
N ARG A 1049 15.41 -14.26 -1.65
CA ARG A 1049 15.69 -15.63 -1.21
C ARG A 1049 15.33 -16.66 -2.28
N ALA A 1050 16.01 -17.82 -2.23
CA ALA A 1050 15.78 -18.91 -3.17
C ALA A 1050 14.33 -19.42 -3.14
N GLU A 1051 13.69 -19.30 -1.99
CA GLU A 1051 12.34 -19.79 -1.73
C GLU A 1051 11.24 -18.87 -2.24
N ASN A 1052 11.58 -17.63 -2.63
CA ASN A 1052 10.68 -16.74 -3.35
C ASN A 1052 10.21 -17.37 -4.68
N VAL A 1053 10.94 -18.36 -5.23
CA VAL A 1053 10.52 -19.07 -6.46
C VAL A 1053 9.25 -19.91 -6.32
N ARG A 1054 8.62 -19.97 -5.13
CA ARG A 1054 7.42 -20.77 -4.92
C ARG A 1054 6.43 -20.13 -3.95
N ASP A 1055 6.59 -18.84 -3.66
CA ASP A 1055 5.76 -18.12 -2.71
C ASP A 1055 4.43 -17.65 -3.32
N ASN A 1056 4.23 -17.85 -4.63
CA ASN A 1056 3.10 -17.37 -5.42
C ASN A 1056 2.97 -15.83 -5.42
N ASN A 1057 4.07 -15.12 -5.15
CA ASN A 1057 4.13 -13.67 -5.12
C ASN A 1057 5.01 -13.15 -6.24
N LEU A 1058 4.36 -12.70 -7.31
CA LEU A 1058 5.03 -12.15 -8.50
C LEU A 1058 5.75 -10.81 -8.27
N ASN A 1059 5.75 -10.29 -7.04
CA ASN A 1059 6.52 -9.10 -6.67
C ASN A 1059 7.85 -9.45 -5.97
N THR A 1060 8.07 -10.71 -5.62
CA THR A 1060 9.31 -11.23 -5.04
C THR A 1060 9.98 -12.17 -6.04
N ALA A 1061 11.31 -12.19 -6.01
CA ALA A 1061 12.10 -13.08 -6.86
C ALA A 1061 13.29 -13.60 -6.08
N TYR A 1062 13.80 -14.76 -6.47
CA TYR A 1062 15.15 -15.16 -6.13
C TYR A 1062 16.15 -14.38 -7.00
N ILE A 1063 17.09 -13.70 -6.35
CA ILE A 1063 18.20 -13.01 -6.99
C ILE A 1063 19.49 -13.39 -6.25
N PRO A 1064 20.47 -14.04 -6.90
CA PRO A 1064 21.68 -14.45 -6.22
C PRO A 1064 22.56 -13.26 -5.85
N GLU A 1065 23.17 -13.31 -4.66
CA GLU A 1065 24.04 -12.25 -4.15
C GLU A 1065 25.30 -12.08 -5.00
N ASN A 1066 25.78 -13.18 -5.59
CA ASN A 1066 26.93 -13.23 -6.48
C ASN A 1066 26.52 -13.74 -7.86
N ASN A 1067 27.36 -13.49 -8.86
CA ASN A 1067 27.10 -13.99 -10.22
C ASN A 1067 27.03 -15.53 -10.22
N ILE A 1068 26.07 -16.05 -11.00
CA ILE A 1068 25.96 -17.45 -11.35
C ILE A 1068 27.14 -17.86 -12.24
N GLU A 1069 27.75 -18.99 -11.89
CA GLU A 1069 28.85 -19.65 -12.60
C GLU A 1069 28.37 -20.97 -13.22
N THR A 1070 29.14 -21.50 -14.18
CA THR A 1070 28.84 -22.81 -14.78
C THR A 1070 28.84 -23.91 -13.72
N GLY A 1071 27.73 -24.65 -13.66
CA GLY A 1071 27.54 -25.77 -12.73
C GLY A 1071 26.76 -25.40 -11.47
N ASP A 1072 26.45 -24.12 -11.25
CA ASP A 1072 25.52 -23.73 -10.19
C ASP A 1072 24.13 -24.33 -10.45
N GLU A 1073 23.40 -24.63 -9.37
CA GLU A 1073 22.07 -25.24 -9.43
C GLU A 1073 21.10 -24.58 -8.46
N LEU A 1074 19.82 -24.51 -8.84
CA LEU A 1074 18.68 -24.28 -7.96
C LEU A 1074 17.71 -25.46 -8.08
N THR A 1075 17.30 -26.06 -6.97
CA THR A 1075 16.39 -27.21 -6.93
C THR A 1075 15.21 -26.93 -6.03
N TYR A 1076 13.99 -27.04 -6.56
CA TYR A 1076 12.73 -27.00 -5.82
C TYR A 1076 12.16 -28.42 -5.66
N ARG A 1077 12.02 -28.90 -4.43
CA ARG A 1077 11.45 -30.18 -4.02
C ARG A 1077 9.94 -30.06 -3.80
N ILE A 1078 9.20 -31.04 -4.27
CA ILE A 1078 7.74 -31.08 -4.23
C ILE A 1078 7.34 -32.28 -3.37
N LEU A 1079 6.71 -32.01 -2.23
CA LEU A 1079 6.27 -33.05 -1.28
C LEU A 1079 4.80 -33.44 -1.45
N ASP A 1080 4.07 -32.74 -2.31
CA ASP A 1080 2.67 -33.03 -2.59
C ASP A 1080 2.51 -34.37 -3.32
N ASN A 1081 1.54 -35.16 -2.89
CA ASN A 1081 1.15 -36.41 -3.56
C ASN A 1081 0.20 -36.14 -4.73
N LYS A 1082 0.55 -35.17 -5.58
CA LYS A 1082 -0.24 -34.71 -6.72
C LYS A 1082 0.45 -35.08 -8.03
N LEU A 1083 -0.35 -35.31 -9.08
CA LEU A 1083 0.14 -35.45 -10.45
C LEU A 1083 0.32 -34.06 -11.06
N SER A 1084 1.51 -33.79 -11.59
CA SER A 1084 1.80 -32.57 -12.35
C SER A 1084 1.68 -32.84 -13.85
N SER A 1085 1.11 -31.91 -14.60
CA SER A 1085 1.03 -31.98 -16.07
C SER A 1085 2.07 -31.12 -16.78
N LYS A 1086 2.53 -30.04 -16.15
CA LYS A 1086 3.56 -29.12 -16.67
C LYS A 1086 4.32 -28.46 -15.53
N VAL A 1087 5.45 -27.86 -15.86
CA VAL A 1087 6.22 -26.95 -15.00
C VAL A 1087 6.33 -25.60 -15.69
N THR A 1088 5.92 -24.55 -15.00
CA THR A 1088 6.08 -23.15 -15.43
C THR A 1088 7.28 -22.55 -14.70
N VAL A 1089 8.17 -21.86 -15.43
CA VAL A 1089 9.27 -21.10 -14.84
C VAL A 1089 9.23 -19.67 -15.34
N VAL A 1090 9.23 -18.74 -14.39
CA VAL A 1090 9.08 -17.32 -14.63
C VAL A 1090 10.32 -16.59 -14.14
N GLN A 1091 10.93 -15.78 -15.01
CA GLN A 1091 12.12 -15.01 -14.73
C GLN A 1091 12.03 -13.57 -15.25
N GLY A 1092 12.91 -12.70 -14.78
CA GLY A 1092 13.05 -11.33 -15.30
C GLY A 1092 13.37 -11.30 -16.79
N THR A 1093 12.98 -10.22 -17.46
CA THR A 1093 13.07 -10.11 -18.92
C THR A 1093 14.34 -9.43 -19.42
N GLU A 1094 15.12 -8.84 -18.52
CA GLU A 1094 16.35 -8.10 -18.84
C GLU A 1094 17.61 -8.96 -18.73
N ASN A 1095 17.65 -9.91 -17.78
CA ASN A 1095 18.75 -10.86 -17.60
C ASN A 1095 18.24 -12.31 -17.63
N ILE A 1096 17.82 -12.74 -18.82
CA ILE A 1096 17.28 -14.08 -19.08
C ILE A 1096 18.39 -15.12 -18.93
N SER A 1097 18.24 -16.02 -17.96
CA SER A 1097 19.11 -17.19 -17.84
C SER A 1097 18.75 -18.24 -18.89
N THR A 1098 19.75 -19.00 -19.35
CA THR A 1098 19.57 -20.16 -20.23
C THR A 1098 19.63 -21.47 -19.45
N ALA A 1099 19.20 -21.47 -18.18
CA ALA A 1099 19.34 -22.63 -17.32
C ALA A 1099 18.58 -23.83 -17.90
N LYS A 1100 19.19 -25.01 -17.79
CA LYS A 1100 18.55 -26.28 -18.17
C LYS A 1100 17.57 -26.69 -17.08
N VAL A 1101 16.35 -27.01 -17.46
CA VAL A 1101 15.26 -27.42 -16.56
C VAL A 1101 15.11 -28.94 -16.60
N THR A 1102 15.14 -29.56 -15.43
CA THR A 1102 14.93 -31.01 -15.26
C THR A 1102 13.92 -31.27 -14.14
N ALA A 1103 13.17 -32.37 -14.21
CA ALA A 1103 12.26 -32.80 -13.16
C ALA A 1103 12.56 -34.23 -12.71
N GLN A 1104 12.50 -34.49 -11.41
CA GLN A 1104 12.66 -35.83 -10.84
C GLN A 1104 11.29 -36.47 -10.62
N ASN A 1105 11.08 -37.69 -11.11
CA ASN A 1105 9.84 -38.44 -10.84
C ASN A 1105 9.91 -39.19 -9.49
N SER A 1106 8.77 -39.72 -9.03
CA SER A 1106 8.67 -40.50 -7.78
C SER A 1106 9.53 -41.77 -7.72
N LYS A 1107 10.08 -42.23 -8.85
CA LYS A 1107 11.04 -43.36 -8.94
C LYS A 1107 12.50 -42.91 -8.85
N GLY A 1108 12.76 -41.63 -8.65
CA GLY A 1108 14.10 -41.04 -8.55
C GLY A 1108 14.78 -40.74 -9.89
N GLN A 1109 14.09 -40.89 -11.02
CA GLN A 1109 14.65 -40.63 -12.36
C GLN A 1109 14.51 -39.15 -12.71
N TRP A 1110 15.59 -38.54 -13.21
CA TRP A 1110 15.59 -37.17 -13.74
C TRP A 1110 15.22 -37.17 -15.23
N ILE A 1111 14.31 -36.27 -15.60
CA ILE A 1111 13.79 -36.07 -16.94
C ILE A 1111 14.18 -34.65 -17.37
N GLU A 1112 14.77 -34.51 -18.56
CA GLU A 1112 15.05 -33.20 -19.14
C GLU A 1112 13.78 -32.61 -19.74
N LEU A 1113 13.49 -31.36 -19.37
CA LEU A 1113 12.29 -30.66 -19.81
C LEU A 1113 12.59 -29.64 -20.92
N GLY A 1114 13.77 -28.98 -20.85
CA GLY A 1114 14.21 -27.99 -21.83
C GLY A 1114 15.18 -26.98 -21.24
N ASN A 1115 15.32 -25.83 -21.89
CA ASN A 1115 16.12 -24.70 -21.41
C ASN A 1115 15.23 -23.47 -21.28
N LEU A 1116 15.54 -22.61 -20.31
CA LEU A 1116 14.95 -21.29 -20.24
C LEU A 1116 15.39 -20.44 -21.44
N SER A 1117 14.47 -19.69 -22.03
CA SER A 1117 14.75 -18.85 -23.21
C SER A 1117 14.06 -17.49 -23.19
N GLU A 1118 13.06 -17.30 -22.34
CA GLU A 1118 12.26 -16.08 -22.26
C GLU A 1118 11.86 -15.79 -20.81
N GLY A 1119 11.10 -14.72 -20.57
CA GLY A 1119 10.63 -14.36 -19.23
C GLY A 1119 9.60 -15.35 -18.68
N TYR A 1120 8.72 -15.90 -19.52
CA TYR A 1120 7.70 -16.88 -19.13
C TYR A 1120 7.90 -18.18 -19.92
N ASN A 1121 8.25 -19.28 -19.24
CA ASN A 1121 8.56 -20.55 -19.88
C ASN A 1121 7.60 -21.64 -19.39
N GLU A 1122 7.09 -22.45 -20.32
CA GLU A 1122 6.27 -23.63 -20.00
C GLU A 1122 6.90 -24.90 -20.53
N PHE A 1123 6.98 -25.90 -19.65
CA PHE A 1123 7.48 -27.22 -19.98
C PHE A 1123 6.40 -28.26 -19.72
N ASN A 1124 5.75 -28.73 -20.77
CA ASN A 1124 4.71 -29.76 -20.69
C ASN A 1124 5.35 -31.14 -20.47
N LEU A 1125 4.79 -31.92 -19.54
CA LEU A 1125 5.14 -33.33 -19.38
C LEU A 1125 4.35 -34.16 -20.40
N GLU A 1126 4.96 -35.22 -20.95
CA GLU A 1126 4.30 -36.08 -21.94
C GLU A 1126 2.98 -36.70 -21.43
N SER A 1127 2.91 -36.95 -20.13
CA SER A 1127 1.70 -37.35 -19.42
C SER A 1127 1.75 -36.88 -17.97
N PRO A 1128 0.60 -36.63 -17.30
CA PRO A 1128 0.60 -36.27 -15.89
C PRO A 1128 1.31 -37.30 -15.03
N MET A 1129 2.27 -36.87 -14.21
CA MET A 1129 3.06 -37.76 -13.35
C MET A 1129 3.40 -37.14 -12.01
N HIS A 1130 3.70 -37.99 -11.03
CA HIS A 1130 4.17 -37.54 -9.71
C HIS A 1130 5.65 -37.14 -9.81
N ILE A 1131 5.89 -35.83 -9.91
CA ILE A 1131 7.24 -35.26 -9.79
C ILE A 1131 7.51 -34.89 -8.33
N VAL A 1132 8.75 -35.06 -7.90
CA VAL A 1132 9.21 -34.83 -6.52
C VAL A 1132 10.25 -33.73 -6.42
N ALA A 1133 10.78 -33.25 -7.56
CA ALA A 1133 11.64 -32.08 -7.62
C ALA A 1133 11.70 -31.50 -9.04
N VAL A 1134 12.00 -30.20 -9.13
CA VAL A 1134 12.40 -29.46 -10.34
C VAL A 1134 13.78 -28.86 -10.08
N LYS A 1135 14.70 -28.97 -11.03
CA LYS A 1135 16.05 -28.41 -10.93
C LYS A 1135 16.37 -27.55 -12.14
N LEU A 1136 16.91 -26.36 -11.87
CA LEU A 1136 17.56 -25.46 -12.81
C LEU A 1136 19.08 -25.64 -12.70
N THR A 1137 19.72 -26.00 -13.81
CA THR A 1137 21.18 -26.14 -13.89
C THR A 1137 21.75 -25.05 -14.80
N PHE A 1138 22.61 -24.20 -14.27
CA PHE A 1138 23.20 -23.09 -15.01
C PHE A 1138 24.45 -23.58 -15.74
N GLU A 1139 24.30 -23.95 -17.02
CA GLU A 1139 25.42 -24.48 -17.82
C GLU A 1139 26.38 -23.38 -18.30
N ASN A 1140 25.94 -22.13 -18.31
CA ASN A 1140 26.73 -20.95 -18.68
C ASN A 1140 26.60 -19.86 -17.60
N PRO A 1141 27.61 -18.97 -17.45
CA PRO A 1141 27.48 -17.81 -16.57
C PRO A 1141 26.30 -16.91 -17.00
N SER A 1142 25.48 -16.49 -16.05
CA SER A 1142 24.23 -15.75 -16.33
C SER A 1142 24.04 -14.50 -15.45
N GLY A 1143 25.12 -13.95 -14.91
CA GLY A 1143 25.06 -12.80 -14.01
C GLY A 1143 24.18 -13.09 -12.79
N LYS A 1144 23.21 -12.21 -12.50
CA LYS A 1144 22.23 -12.37 -11.42
C LYS A 1144 20.83 -12.48 -12.01
N PRO A 1145 20.36 -13.68 -12.39
CA PRO A 1145 19.01 -13.84 -12.92
C PRO A 1145 17.98 -13.62 -11.81
N GLU A 1146 16.84 -13.00 -12.15
CA GLU A 1146 15.70 -12.84 -11.25
C GLU A 1146 14.72 -13.99 -11.56
N ILE A 1147 14.59 -14.98 -10.67
CA ILE A 1147 13.63 -16.08 -10.84
C ILE A 1147 12.44 -15.84 -9.92
N PHE A 1148 11.28 -15.56 -10.50
CA PHE A 1148 10.07 -15.22 -9.75
C PHE A 1148 9.33 -16.48 -9.29
N GLU A 1149 9.13 -17.45 -10.19
CA GLU A 1149 8.33 -18.64 -9.87
C GLU A 1149 8.86 -19.88 -10.60
N VAL A 1150 8.85 -21.02 -9.93
CA VAL A 1150 9.04 -22.38 -10.44
C VAL A 1150 7.82 -23.19 -10.00
N LYS A 1151 6.80 -23.21 -10.85
CA LYS A 1151 5.45 -23.67 -10.48
C LYS A 1151 5.01 -24.91 -11.26
N PRO A 1152 4.94 -26.08 -10.61
CA PRO A 1152 4.26 -27.25 -11.15
C PRO A 1152 2.74 -27.04 -11.22
N THR A 1153 2.13 -27.41 -12.35
CA THR A 1153 0.66 -27.42 -12.45
C THR A 1153 0.11 -28.79 -12.07
N PHE A 1154 -0.55 -28.86 -10.92
CA PHE A 1154 -1.19 -30.07 -10.43
C PHE A 1154 -2.56 -30.30 -11.07
N VAL A 1155 -2.86 -31.54 -11.47
CA VAL A 1155 -4.10 -31.91 -12.18
C VAL A 1155 -4.88 -33.06 -11.51
N GLY A 1156 -4.33 -33.67 -10.46
CA GLY A 1156 -5.00 -34.74 -9.72
C GLY A 1156 -4.20 -35.17 -8.48
N ILE A 1157 -4.84 -35.94 -7.61
CA ILE A 1157 -4.23 -36.52 -6.40
C ILE A 1157 -3.88 -37.98 -6.70
N VAL A 1158 -2.74 -38.44 -6.19
CA VAL A 1158 -2.41 -39.88 -6.18
C VAL A 1158 -3.17 -40.52 -5.02
N GLU A 1159 -4.16 -41.36 -5.33
CA GLU A 1159 -4.81 -42.20 -4.30
C GLU A 1159 -3.80 -43.22 -3.80
N ASP A 1160 -3.48 -43.10 -2.51
CA ASP A 1160 -2.50 -43.89 -1.77
C ASP A 1160 -1.12 -43.94 -2.47
N PRO A 1161 -0.21 -42.99 -2.15
CA PRO A 1161 1.17 -43.16 -2.53
C PRO A 1161 1.65 -44.33 -1.69
N GLU A 1162 1.54 -45.57 -2.19
CA GLU A 1162 2.28 -46.68 -1.63
C GLU A 1162 3.70 -46.15 -1.42
N ILE A 1163 4.03 -45.91 -0.16
CA ILE A 1163 5.42 -45.92 0.29
C ILE A 1163 5.90 -47.21 -0.34
N PRO A 1164 6.94 -47.21 -1.18
CA PRO A 1164 7.50 -48.46 -1.58
C PRO A 1164 8.03 -49.07 -0.28
N GLU A 1165 7.22 -49.91 0.38
CA GLU A 1165 7.76 -51.03 1.11
C GLU A 1165 8.73 -51.63 0.10
N ILE A 1166 9.97 -51.80 0.52
CA ILE A 1166 10.87 -52.66 -0.22
C ILE A 1166 10.23 -54.03 -0.10
N VAL A 1167 9.33 -54.36 -1.04
CA VAL A 1167 8.61 -55.62 -1.01
C VAL A 1167 9.62 -56.68 -1.42
N GLU A 1168 10.21 -57.28 -0.41
CA GLU A 1168 11.31 -58.22 -0.56
C GLU A 1168 10.75 -59.55 -1.07
N LYS A 1169 10.76 -59.77 -2.39
CA LYS A 1169 10.28 -61.03 -3.00
C LYS A 1169 10.74 -62.25 -2.18
N PRO A 1170 9.88 -63.26 -1.95
CA PRO A 1170 10.30 -64.47 -1.27
C PRO A 1170 11.57 -65.03 -1.92
N GLY A 1171 12.53 -65.46 -1.10
CA GLY A 1171 13.75 -66.05 -1.62
C GLY A 1171 13.48 -67.29 -2.46
N LYS A 1172 14.47 -67.72 -3.23
CA LYS A 1172 14.36 -68.96 -3.99
C LYS A 1172 14.29 -70.16 -3.02
N PRO A 1173 13.32 -71.09 -3.16
CA PRO A 1173 13.31 -72.33 -2.37
C PRO A 1173 14.61 -73.10 -2.54
N GLU A 1174 15.11 -73.70 -1.47
CA GLU A 1174 16.43 -74.32 -1.44
C GLU A 1174 16.36 -75.84 -1.56
N LYS A 1175 17.47 -76.47 -1.98
CA LYS A 1175 17.69 -77.92 -1.90
C LYS A 1175 16.58 -78.81 -2.47
N LEU A 1176 15.92 -78.40 -3.56
CA LEU A 1176 14.95 -79.27 -4.26
C LEU A 1176 15.60 -80.61 -4.65
N SER A 1177 15.04 -81.69 -4.12
CA SER A 1177 15.53 -83.06 -4.25
C SER A 1177 14.37 -84.00 -4.53
N ILE A 1178 14.69 -85.15 -5.13
CA ILE A 1178 13.75 -86.25 -5.32
C ILE A 1178 14.01 -87.26 -4.22
N LYS A 1179 13.01 -87.52 -3.38
CA LYS A 1179 13.08 -88.47 -2.27
C LYS A 1179 12.81 -89.89 -2.74
N GLU A 1180 11.87 -90.03 -3.68
CA GLU A 1180 11.41 -91.31 -4.19
C GLU A 1180 10.87 -91.15 -5.61
N ALA A 1181 11.07 -92.16 -6.45
CA ALA A 1181 10.46 -92.25 -7.77
C ALA A 1181 9.95 -93.69 -7.97
N THR A 1182 8.68 -93.83 -8.33
CA THR A 1182 8.04 -95.09 -8.74
C THR A 1182 7.88 -95.09 -10.27
N ASN A 1183 7.21 -96.11 -10.81
CA ASN A 1183 6.89 -96.17 -12.24
C ASN A 1183 5.82 -95.14 -12.66
N ASP A 1184 5.09 -94.55 -11.70
CA ASP A 1184 3.98 -93.63 -11.96
C ASP A 1184 3.97 -92.36 -11.10
N SER A 1185 4.95 -92.17 -10.19
CA SER A 1185 5.01 -90.99 -9.34
C SER A 1185 6.45 -90.57 -8.98
N ILE A 1186 6.63 -89.30 -8.62
CA ILE A 1186 7.89 -88.74 -8.12
C ILE A 1186 7.61 -87.87 -6.89
N LYS A 1187 8.22 -88.20 -5.75
CA LYS A 1187 8.15 -87.42 -4.52
C LYS A 1187 9.30 -86.40 -4.43
N LEU A 1188 8.94 -85.13 -4.40
CA LEU A 1188 9.81 -83.97 -4.28
C LEU A 1188 9.90 -83.51 -2.83
N SER A 1189 11.04 -82.96 -2.44
CA SER A 1189 11.26 -82.28 -1.16
C SER A 1189 12.19 -81.09 -1.37
N TRP A 1190 11.84 -79.94 -0.79
CA TRP A 1190 12.63 -78.72 -0.81
C TRP A 1190 12.69 -78.12 0.59
N ASN A 1191 13.56 -77.13 0.77
CA ASN A 1191 13.59 -76.31 1.96
C ASN A 1191 12.93 -74.96 1.66
N ALA A 1192 12.27 -74.40 2.66
CA ALA A 1192 11.80 -73.03 2.59
C ALA A 1192 12.98 -72.07 2.31
N PRO A 1193 12.75 -70.96 1.61
CA PRO A 1193 13.74 -69.91 1.43
C PRO A 1193 14.27 -69.41 2.77
N LYS A 1194 15.58 -69.16 2.87
CA LYS A 1194 16.20 -68.60 4.09
C LYS A 1194 16.21 -67.07 4.14
N THR A 1195 15.90 -66.43 3.03
CA THR A 1195 15.96 -64.97 2.82
C THR A 1195 14.70 -64.54 2.05
N GLY A 1196 14.35 -63.25 2.08
CA GLY A 1196 13.12 -62.72 1.47
C GLY A 1196 11.89 -62.85 2.36
N GLU A 1197 10.75 -62.34 1.87
CA GLU A 1197 9.46 -62.35 2.57
C GLU A 1197 9.00 -63.76 2.98
N THR A 1198 8.17 -63.81 4.03
CA THR A 1198 7.48 -65.02 4.49
C THR A 1198 6.65 -65.63 3.37
N VAL A 1199 6.89 -66.92 3.09
CA VAL A 1199 6.14 -67.66 2.07
C VAL A 1199 4.70 -67.87 2.52
N ASP A 1200 3.74 -67.60 1.65
CA ASP A 1200 2.32 -67.96 1.81
C ASP A 1200 2.05 -69.36 1.23
N LYS A 1201 2.56 -69.62 0.03
CA LYS A 1201 2.39 -70.90 -0.67
C LYS A 1201 3.52 -71.22 -1.64
N TYR A 1202 3.65 -72.49 -2.01
CA TYR A 1202 4.51 -72.95 -3.09
C TYR A 1202 3.71 -73.39 -4.29
N VAL A 1203 4.15 -73.01 -5.50
CA VAL A 1203 3.59 -73.49 -6.77
C VAL A 1203 4.52 -74.51 -7.37
N ILE A 1204 3.95 -75.67 -7.71
CA ILE A 1204 4.67 -76.79 -8.31
C ILE A 1204 4.37 -76.86 -9.81
N TYR A 1205 5.42 -76.89 -10.60
CA TYR A 1205 5.35 -77.04 -12.05
C TYR A 1205 5.98 -78.36 -12.49
N LYS A 1206 5.38 -78.99 -13.51
CA LYS A 1206 5.90 -80.14 -14.25
C LYS A 1206 6.00 -79.76 -15.73
N ASP A 1207 7.20 -79.85 -16.30
CA ASP A 1207 7.53 -79.49 -17.69
C ASP A 1207 7.02 -78.10 -18.11
N GLY A 1208 7.06 -77.15 -17.17
CA GLY A 1208 6.63 -75.77 -17.39
C GLY A 1208 5.14 -75.52 -17.18
N VAL A 1209 4.33 -76.55 -16.93
CA VAL A 1209 2.90 -76.42 -16.62
C VAL A 1209 2.69 -76.51 -15.11
N LYS A 1210 1.90 -75.59 -14.55
CA LYS A 1210 1.51 -75.64 -13.13
C LYS A 1210 0.66 -76.88 -12.89
N ILE A 1211 1.05 -77.70 -11.93
CA ILE A 1211 0.31 -78.91 -11.56
C ILE A 1211 -0.32 -78.82 -10.18
N ASP A 1212 0.18 -77.97 -9.27
CA ASP A 1212 -0.41 -77.79 -7.95
C ASP A 1212 0.05 -76.51 -7.23
N GLU A 1213 -0.65 -76.16 -6.14
CA GLU A 1213 -0.23 -75.20 -5.12
C GLU A 1213 -0.42 -75.77 -3.71
N VAL A 1214 0.59 -75.60 -2.85
CA VAL A 1214 0.56 -76.09 -1.47
C VAL A 1214 0.88 -74.96 -0.50
N SER A 1215 0.36 -75.01 0.73
CA SER A 1215 0.65 -73.98 1.73
C SER A 1215 2.13 -73.94 2.10
N SER A 1216 2.57 -72.83 2.70
CA SER A 1216 3.97 -72.60 3.09
C SER A 1216 4.53 -73.60 4.11
N GLU A 1217 3.67 -74.27 4.86
CA GLU A 1217 4.04 -75.35 5.79
C GLU A 1217 4.40 -76.67 5.07
N ILE A 1218 4.04 -76.81 3.79
CA ILE A 1218 4.26 -78.01 3.00
C ILE A 1218 5.55 -77.86 2.19
N THR A 1219 6.53 -78.71 2.48
CA THR A 1219 7.86 -78.74 1.82
C THR A 1219 8.15 -80.05 1.10
N GLU A 1220 7.15 -80.91 0.96
CA GLU A 1220 7.19 -82.15 0.17
C GLU A 1220 5.95 -82.26 -0.72
N TYR A 1221 6.12 -82.81 -1.93
CA TYR A 1221 5.02 -82.99 -2.88
C TYR A 1221 5.22 -84.25 -3.72
N THR A 1222 4.19 -85.10 -3.84
CA THR A 1222 4.23 -86.27 -4.72
C THR A 1222 3.47 -85.99 -6.01
N ALA A 1223 4.20 -85.86 -7.12
CA ALA A 1223 3.61 -85.77 -8.45
C ALA A 1223 3.23 -87.18 -8.94
N THR A 1224 1.93 -87.44 -9.11
CA THR A 1224 1.36 -88.72 -9.56
C THR A 1224 0.98 -88.69 -11.05
N ASP A 1225 0.42 -89.78 -11.56
CA ASP A 1225 -0.04 -89.94 -12.95
C ASP A 1225 1.07 -89.71 -14.00
N LEU A 1226 2.30 -90.14 -13.65
CA LEU A 1226 3.46 -90.08 -14.51
C LEU A 1226 3.58 -91.36 -15.34
N LYS A 1227 4.20 -91.26 -16.52
CA LYS A 1227 4.48 -92.43 -17.37
C LYS A 1227 5.77 -93.11 -16.88
N ALA A 1228 5.79 -94.43 -16.87
CA ALA A 1228 6.99 -95.20 -16.54
C ALA A 1228 8.18 -94.85 -17.44
N ASN A 1229 9.40 -94.92 -16.88
CA ASN A 1229 10.66 -94.64 -17.55
C ASN A 1229 10.76 -93.25 -18.25
N THR A 1230 9.97 -92.26 -17.82
CA THR A 1230 9.88 -90.94 -18.45
C THR A 1230 10.55 -89.87 -17.60
N LEU A 1231 11.31 -88.96 -18.23
CA LEU A 1231 11.99 -87.85 -17.57
C LEU A 1231 11.07 -86.64 -17.53
N TYR A 1232 10.90 -86.05 -16.35
CA TYR A 1232 10.10 -84.85 -16.07
C TYR A 1232 10.97 -83.76 -15.46
N GLY A 1233 10.72 -82.51 -15.82
CA GLY A 1233 11.33 -81.34 -15.19
C GLY A 1233 10.38 -80.69 -14.17
N PHE A 1234 10.76 -80.72 -12.89
CA PHE A 1234 9.98 -80.08 -11.84
C PHE A 1234 10.56 -78.73 -11.46
N LYS A 1235 9.69 -77.74 -11.19
CA LYS A 1235 10.08 -76.46 -10.61
C LYS A 1235 9.18 -76.10 -9.43
N ILE A 1236 9.78 -75.55 -8.38
CA ILE A 1236 9.07 -75.00 -7.23
C ILE A 1236 9.32 -73.49 -7.17
N VAL A 1237 8.24 -72.72 -7.00
CA VAL A 1237 8.24 -71.26 -6.84
C VAL A 1237 7.57 -70.96 -5.50
N ALA A 1238 8.18 -70.12 -4.67
CA ALA A 1238 7.52 -69.57 -3.49
C ALA A 1238 6.72 -68.32 -3.87
N ILE A 1239 5.54 -68.15 -3.27
CA ILE A 1239 4.69 -66.96 -3.39
C ILE A 1239 4.56 -66.33 -2.00
N GLY A 1240 4.77 -65.01 -1.92
CA GLY A 1240 4.62 -64.21 -0.71
C GLY A 1240 3.17 -63.98 -0.34
N LYS A 1241 2.90 -63.39 0.83
CA LYS A 1241 1.52 -63.03 1.22
C LYS A 1241 0.97 -61.90 0.34
N ASP A 1242 1.88 -61.13 -0.25
CA ASP A 1242 1.64 -60.07 -1.23
C ASP A 1242 1.34 -60.59 -2.66
N GLY A 1243 1.49 -61.89 -2.92
CA GLY A 1243 1.28 -62.49 -4.25
C GLY A 1243 2.50 -62.44 -5.19
N GLN A 1244 3.65 -61.87 -4.78
CA GLN A 1244 4.86 -61.88 -5.59
C GLN A 1244 5.58 -63.23 -5.57
N THR A 1245 6.33 -63.52 -6.65
CA THR A 1245 6.91 -64.84 -6.89
C THR A 1245 8.44 -64.85 -6.79
N SER A 1246 8.98 -65.91 -6.19
CA SER A 1246 10.42 -66.15 -6.14
C SER A 1246 10.99 -66.58 -7.50
N ARG A 1247 12.32 -66.56 -7.65
CA ARG A 1247 12.95 -67.35 -8.73
C ARG A 1247 12.66 -68.84 -8.49
N PRO A 1248 12.37 -69.63 -9.53
CA PRO A 1248 12.12 -71.06 -9.39
C PRO A 1248 13.40 -71.83 -9.04
N ILE A 1249 13.28 -72.89 -8.24
CA ILE A 1249 14.28 -73.95 -8.17
C ILE A 1249 13.79 -75.14 -9.00
N GLY A 1250 14.67 -75.69 -9.86
CA GLY A 1250 14.32 -76.75 -10.79
C GLY A 1250 15.13 -78.04 -10.56
N LYS A 1251 14.49 -79.19 -10.77
CA LYS A 1251 15.13 -80.51 -10.72
C LYS A 1251 14.45 -81.46 -11.70
N ASN A 1252 15.25 -82.20 -12.48
CA ASN A 1252 14.73 -83.24 -13.34
C ASN A 1252 14.66 -84.58 -12.60
N GLY A 1253 13.56 -85.32 -12.77
CA GLY A 1253 13.31 -86.62 -12.20
C GLY A 1253 12.80 -87.61 -13.22
N ARG A 1254 13.26 -88.86 -13.17
CA ARG A 1254 12.81 -89.94 -14.05
C ARG A 1254 12.07 -90.99 -13.23
N THR A 1255 10.87 -91.37 -13.66
CA THR A 1255 10.12 -92.50 -13.09
C THR A 1255 10.86 -93.81 -13.35
N THR A 1256 10.70 -94.79 -12.47
CA THR A 1256 11.31 -96.11 -12.65
C THR A 1256 10.66 -96.87 -13.81
N LYS A 1257 11.34 -97.92 -14.27
CA LYS A 1257 10.81 -98.79 -15.33
C LYS A 1257 9.59 -99.59 -14.87
#